data_AF-V8P0A1-F1
#
_entry.id   AF-V8P0A1-F1
#
_cell.length_a   1.000
_cell.length_b   1.000
_cell.length_c   1.000
_cell.angle_alpha   90.00
_cell.angle_beta   90.00
_cell.angle_gamma   90.00
#
_symmetry.space_group_name_H-M   'P 1'
#
loop_
_entity.id
_entity.type
_entity.pdbx_description
1 polymer ?
#
loop_
_entity_poly.entity_id
_entity_poly.type
_entity_poly.pdbx_seq_one_letter_code
_entity_poly.pdbx_strand_id
1 'polypeptide(L)'
;KELFTGSLLIPTFFLGAEEVLLLARRTDLRRISLDMPDFTDVILQIDNIRHAIAIDYDPVEGYIYWTDDDVRAIRRAFLDGSGAQTLVTTEINHPDGIAVDWVARNLYWTDTGTDRIEVTRLNGTSRKILISENLDEPRAIVLNPVMGYMYWTDWGENPKIESAYLDGTERKVLVNTSLGWPNGLALDLEENKLYWGDAKTDKIEVISLDGTMRKTLIEDKLPHIFGFTLLGEYIYWTDWQRRSIERVHKKAASRDIIIDQLPDLMGLKATSVTRAEGTNPCAENNGGCSHLCFFTPQECRCACPIGLELLSDMRTCIIPEAFLVFTSRAAVHRISLGASNNDVAIPLTGVKEASALDFDVSDNRIYWTDISLKTISRAFMNGSGLEHVIEFGLDYPEGMAVDWMGKNLYWADTGTNRIEVARLDGLFRQVLVWKDLDNPRSLALDPSKGYMYWTEWGGKPKIVRAYMDGTNSIMLVDKVGRANDLTIDYKDQRLYWTDLDTSMIESSNMLGQEREIIADDLPHPFGLTQYSDFIYWTDWNLHSIERADKTNGRNRTIIQNRLDFVMDILVFHSSRQDGFNECAQNNGHCGQLCLAIPNGYRCGCASHYTLDPKTRNCSSPSSFLLFSQRSAISRMIPDDQQSPDIILPIHGLRNVKAIDYNPLDAFIYWPFTVMNIRNQSQNPEKQPHDLSIDIFSHTLYWTCEATNTINVHRLNGEQIGVVLRGDHDKPRAIVVNAERGYMYFTNMQERAPKIERAALDGTEREVLFTTGLLRPVALVIDNKLGKLFWVDADLKRIESCDLSGANRVTLQDSNILQPMGLTVLGNHLYWIDRQQQMIERVEKTNGYKRTRIQGRIAHLTGIHAIEDIDMEEFSSHPCSRDNGKCSHLCIAKGDGTPRCSCPVHLVLLQDLLTCGEPPTCSPDQFTCATGEIDCIPMAWRCDGFSECDDQSDEENCPICSATQFQCEKGQCIDAHLRCNGEVDCQDKSDESYCETICLQNHFQCANGQCILKKQQCDSFPDCIDGSDELFCDKTLFTEKIKSSDDSGPHSNAIGPVIGIILTLFVMGGMYFVCQRVVCQRYAGPNGPFPHEYVSGTPHVPLNFIAPGSSQHGTFTGISCGKSMISSMSLMGGSSGAPLYDRNHVTGASSSSSSSTKATFYPQLEWWNLRTGKPYLIRGIAPPTTPCSTDVCDSDYTTSRWKANKYYIDLNSDSDPYPPPPTPRSQYMSAEESCPPSPATERSYFHLYPPPPSPCTDSS
;
A
#
# COMPACT_ATOMS: atom_id res chain seq x y z
N LYS A 1 -12.34 -49.49 20.60
CA LYS A 1 -11.82 -49.70 21.97
C LYS A 1 -12.90 -49.23 22.92
N GLU A 2 -13.26 -50.04 23.90
CA GLU A 2 -14.34 -49.73 24.85
C GLU A 2 -13.79 -49.13 26.17
N LEU A 3 -14.74 -48.77 27.05
CA LEU A 3 -14.63 -48.50 28.50
C LEU A 3 -14.20 -47.09 28.97
N PHE A 4 -14.97 -46.61 29.95
CA PHE A 4 -14.88 -45.34 30.72
C PHE A 4 -15.08 -44.06 29.89
N THR A 5 -15.81 -43.02 30.34
CA THR A 5 -16.59 -42.76 31.58
C THR A 5 -17.83 -41.92 31.14
N GLY A 6 -18.97 -41.85 31.83
CA GLY A 6 -19.19 -41.68 33.27
C GLY A 6 -19.69 -40.26 33.52
N SER A 7 -21.00 -40.09 33.74
CA SER A 7 -21.67 -38.79 33.68
C SER A 7 -21.20 -37.80 34.76
N LEU A 8 -20.82 -36.59 34.36
CA LEU A 8 -20.72 -35.44 35.25
C LEU A 8 -21.75 -34.38 34.84
N LEU A 9 -22.65 -34.04 35.77
CA LEU A 9 -23.54 -32.89 35.63
C LEU A 9 -22.73 -31.60 35.86
N ILE A 10 -22.28 -30.97 34.76
CA ILE A 10 -21.80 -29.59 34.78
C ILE A 10 -23.04 -28.68 34.89
N PRO A 11 -23.08 -27.69 35.80
CA PRO A 11 -24.25 -26.82 35.96
C PRO A 11 -24.49 -25.99 34.69
N THR A 12 -25.66 -26.18 34.08
CA THR A 12 -26.11 -25.50 32.85
C THR A 12 -26.46 -24.03 33.12
N PHE A 13 -25.44 -23.17 33.18
CA PHE A 13 -25.59 -21.72 33.32
C PHE A 13 -25.17 -20.94 32.06
N PHE A 14 -25.45 -21.52 30.88
CA PHE A 14 -25.60 -20.81 29.61
C PHE A 14 -26.48 -21.65 28.67
N LEU A 15 -27.78 -21.73 28.99
CA LEU A 15 -28.78 -22.10 27.99
C LEU A 15 -28.97 -20.89 27.07
N GLY A 16 -28.44 -21.00 25.84
CA GLY A 16 -28.88 -20.17 24.73
C GLY A 16 -30.30 -20.54 24.34
N ALA A 17 -30.94 -19.69 23.54
CA ALA A 17 -32.27 -19.96 22.99
C ALA A 17 -32.25 -21.23 22.12
N GLU A 18 -33.29 -22.07 22.23
CA GLU A 18 -33.48 -23.27 21.41
C GLU A 18 -34.07 -22.90 20.05
N GLU A 19 -34.98 -21.92 20.01
CA GLU A 19 -35.51 -21.30 18.79
C GLU A 19 -35.06 -19.82 18.65
N VAL A 20 -34.50 -19.49 17.48
CA VAL A 20 -34.01 -18.15 17.16
C VAL A 20 -34.54 -17.64 15.82
N LEU A 21 -34.72 -16.33 15.76
CA LEU A 21 -35.02 -15.60 14.55
C LEU A 21 -33.80 -14.76 14.18
N LEU A 22 -33.15 -15.12 13.08
CA LEU A 22 -32.02 -14.42 12.49
C LEU A 22 -32.53 -13.40 11.49
N LEU A 23 -31.99 -12.19 11.56
CA LEU A 23 -32.41 -11.05 10.74
C LEU A 23 -31.18 -10.41 10.08
N ALA A 24 -31.25 -10.25 8.77
CA ALA A 24 -30.40 -9.32 8.03
C ALA A 24 -31.05 -7.93 8.02
N ARG A 25 -30.28 -6.94 8.46
CA ARG A 25 -30.52 -5.53 8.15
C ARG A 25 -29.33 -5.03 7.35
N ARG A 26 -29.53 -3.98 6.54
CA ARG A 26 -28.46 -3.39 5.73
C ARG A 26 -27.14 -3.21 6.50
N THR A 27 -27.23 -2.68 7.71
CA THR A 27 -26.10 -2.26 8.56
C THR A 27 -25.57 -3.32 9.52
N ASP A 28 -26.31 -4.38 9.81
CA ASP A 28 -26.08 -5.25 10.98
C ASP A 28 -26.89 -6.55 10.90
N LEU A 29 -26.32 -7.63 11.45
CA LEU A 29 -27.04 -8.89 11.65
C LEU A 29 -27.52 -9.00 13.09
N ARG A 30 -28.72 -9.55 13.27
CA ARG A 30 -29.38 -9.68 14.58
C ARG A 30 -29.87 -11.09 14.85
N ARG A 31 -29.86 -11.46 16.13
CA ARG A 31 -30.39 -12.71 16.67
C ARG A 31 -31.42 -12.38 17.73
N ILE A 32 -32.68 -12.72 17.46
CA ILE A 32 -33.82 -12.53 18.35
C ILE A 32 -34.20 -13.90 18.95
N SER A 33 -34.31 -14.02 20.27
CA SER A 33 -34.83 -15.24 20.91
C SER A 33 -36.35 -15.36 20.70
N LEU A 34 -36.83 -16.55 20.36
CA LEU A 34 -38.27 -16.85 20.28
C LEU A 34 -38.82 -17.48 21.57
N ASP A 35 -37.96 -18.05 22.42
CA ASP A 35 -38.35 -18.68 23.69
C ASP A 35 -38.71 -17.66 24.79
N MET A 36 -38.16 -16.44 24.71
CA MET A 36 -38.40 -15.39 25.68
C MET A 36 -39.60 -14.52 25.26
N PRO A 37 -40.57 -14.22 26.16
CA PRO A 37 -41.74 -13.41 25.82
C PRO A 37 -41.41 -11.96 25.47
N ASP A 38 -40.22 -11.49 25.86
CA ASP A 38 -39.71 -10.15 25.56
C ASP A 38 -38.94 -10.07 24.22
N PHE A 39 -38.86 -11.17 23.45
CA PHE A 39 -38.19 -11.30 22.15
C PHE A 39 -36.80 -10.63 22.10
N THR A 40 -35.88 -11.13 22.95
CA THR A 40 -34.59 -10.47 23.20
C THR A 40 -33.71 -10.36 21.95
N ASP A 41 -33.62 -9.14 21.41
CA ASP A 41 -32.82 -8.76 20.23
C ASP A 41 -31.35 -8.52 20.60
N VAL A 42 -30.44 -9.23 19.93
CA VAL A 42 -28.99 -9.12 20.12
C VAL A 42 -28.31 -8.84 18.77
N ILE A 43 -27.62 -7.71 18.67
CA ILE A 43 -26.80 -7.32 17.51
C ILE A 43 -25.49 -8.12 17.53
N LEU A 44 -25.22 -8.87 16.46
CA LEU A 44 -23.97 -9.62 16.30
C LEU A 44 -22.81 -8.67 15.98
N GLN A 45 -21.71 -8.79 16.72
CA GLN A 45 -20.55 -7.91 16.58
C GLN A 45 -19.65 -8.39 15.43
N ILE A 46 -20.01 -7.99 14.20
CA ILE A 46 -19.32 -8.38 12.95
C ILE A 46 -18.88 -7.11 12.20
N ASP A 47 -17.58 -6.96 11.99
CA ASP A 47 -17.02 -5.79 11.32
C ASP A 47 -17.29 -5.77 9.80
N ASN A 48 -17.37 -4.55 9.25
CA ASN A 48 -17.45 -4.26 7.82
C ASN A 48 -18.67 -4.87 7.08
N ILE A 49 -19.82 -5.05 7.73
CA ILE A 49 -21.09 -5.22 7.00
C ILE A 49 -21.44 -3.88 6.33
N ARG A 50 -21.91 -3.90 5.08
CA ARG A 50 -22.39 -2.68 4.39
C ARG A 50 -23.85 -2.75 3.96
N HIS A 51 -24.25 -3.85 3.35
CA HIS A 51 -25.58 -4.03 2.79
C HIS A 51 -25.97 -5.51 2.81
N ALA A 52 -26.16 -6.07 4.01
CA ALA A 52 -26.59 -7.45 4.14
C ALA A 52 -28.03 -7.64 3.61
N ILE A 53 -28.23 -8.55 2.64
CA ILE A 53 -29.54 -8.83 2.02
C ILE A 53 -30.10 -10.17 2.52
N ALA A 54 -29.56 -11.29 2.07
CA ALA A 54 -30.06 -12.63 2.38
C ALA A 54 -29.30 -13.26 3.55
N ILE A 55 -29.95 -14.17 4.31
CA ILE A 55 -29.34 -14.86 5.45
C ILE A 55 -29.89 -16.29 5.60
N ASP A 56 -29.00 -17.24 5.89
CA ASP A 56 -29.34 -18.61 6.29
C ASP A 56 -28.35 -19.14 7.37
N TYR A 57 -28.63 -20.31 7.95
CA TYR A 57 -27.91 -20.89 9.08
C TYR A 57 -27.64 -22.39 8.88
N ASP A 58 -26.44 -22.81 9.28
CA ASP A 58 -26.04 -24.21 9.34
C ASP A 58 -26.17 -24.77 10.78
N PRO A 59 -27.17 -25.63 11.05
CA PRO A 59 -27.36 -26.23 12.38
C PRO A 59 -26.30 -27.29 12.76
N VAL A 60 -25.36 -27.63 11.87
CA VAL A 60 -24.33 -28.66 12.13
C VAL A 60 -23.04 -28.05 12.67
N GLU A 61 -22.52 -26.97 12.07
CA GLU A 61 -21.31 -26.26 12.56
C GLU A 61 -21.62 -24.93 13.26
N GLY A 62 -22.87 -24.45 13.25
CA GLY A 62 -23.29 -23.23 13.96
C GLY A 62 -22.91 -21.91 13.25
N TYR A 63 -22.63 -21.97 11.95
CA TYR A 63 -22.34 -20.79 11.12
C TYR A 63 -23.63 -20.15 10.59
N ILE A 64 -23.69 -18.82 10.64
CA ILE A 64 -24.59 -18.02 9.80
C ILE A 64 -23.89 -17.69 8.47
N TYR A 65 -24.66 -17.66 7.39
CA TYR A 65 -24.22 -17.31 6.03
C TYR A 65 -25.07 -16.15 5.54
N TRP A 66 -24.46 -15.12 4.95
CA TRP A 66 -25.19 -13.97 4.42
C TRP A 66 -24.56 -13.43 3.14
N THR A 67 -25.36 -12.66 2.40
CA THR A 67 -24.95 -11.94 1.19
C THR A 67 -24.80 -10.45 1.50
N ASP A 68 -23.74 -9.79 1.01
CA ASP A 68 -23.41 -8.38 1.26
C ASP A 68 -23.22 -7.66 -0.10
N ASP A 69 -24.22 -6.86 -0.48
CA ASP A 69 -24.42 -6.35 -1.85
C ASP A 69 -23.42 -5.26 -2.25
N ASP A 70 -23.29 -4.22 -1.43
CA ASP A 70 -22.28 -3.16 -1.51
C ASP A 70 -20.82 -3.70 -1.53
N VAL A 71 -20.60 -4.92 -1.04
CA VAL A 71 -19.29 -5.61 -1.00
C VAL A 71 -19.16 -6.65 -2.12
N ARG A 72 -20.27 -7.02 -2.78
CA ARG A 72 -20.41 -8.09 -3.79
C ARG A 72 -19.82 -9.42 -3.32
N ALA A 73 -20.22 -9.84 -2.12
CA ALA A 73 -19.62 -10.99 -1.48
C ALA A 73 -20.59 -11.86 -0.67
N ILE A 74 -20.27 -13.15 -0.60
CA ILE A 74 -20.91 -14.11 0.32
C ILE A 74 -19.98 -14.30 1.51
N ARG A 75 -20.53 -14.18 2.73
CA ARG A 75 -19.77 -14.18 3.99
C ARG A 75 -20.39 -15.16 5.00
N ARG A 76 -19.59 -15.61 5.96
CA ARG A 76 -20.03 -16.43 7.09
C ARG A 76 -19.38 -16.00 8.41
N ALA A 77 -20.03 -16.31 9.52
CA ALA A 77 -19.52 -16.12 10.88
C ALA A 77 -20.21 -17.12 11.82
N PHE A 78 -19.72 -17.31 13.05
CA PHE A 78 -20.43 -18.06 14.07
C PHE A 78 -21.62 -17.26 14.63
N LEU A 79 -22.54 -17.95 15.30
CA LEU A 79 -23.74 -17.36 15.94
C LEU A 79 -23.44 -16.34 17.07
N ASP A 80 -22.19 -16.17 17.48
CA ASP A 80 -21.70 -15.13 18.40
C ASP A 80 -21.05 -13.91 17.69
N GLY A 81 -20.89 -13.96 16.36
CA GLY A 81 -20.19 -12.97 15.54
C GLY A 81 -18.70 -13.25 15.31
N SER A 82 -18.12 -14.24 15.99
CA SER A 82 -16.72 -14.62 15.82
C SER A 82 -16.47 -15.39 14.51
N GLY A 83 -15.19 -15.55 14.15
CA GLY A 83 -14.79 -16.37 12.99
C GLY A 83 -15.24 -15.84 11.62
N ALA A 84 -15.55 -14.54 11.52
CA ALA A 84 -16.04 -13.92 10.29
C ALA A 84 -15.08 -14.11 9.10
N GLN A 85 -15.59 -14.66 8.00
CA GLN A 85 -14.85 -15.02 6.78
C GLN A 85 -15.65 -14.63 5.54
N THR A 86 -14.96 -14.22 4.49
CA THR A 86 -15.54 -14.02 3.15
C THR A 86 -15.24 -15.24 2.29
N LEU A 87 -16.25 -15.78 1.61
CA LEU A 87 -16.19 -17.06 0.88
C LEU A 87 -16.08 -16.88 -0.63
N VAL A 88 -16.87 -15.97 -1.19
CA VAL A 88 -16.94 -15.71 -2.63
C VAL A 88 -16.97 -14.19 -2.85
N THR A 89 -16.18 -13.69 -3.80
CA THR A 89 -16.00 -12.25 -4.12
C THR A 89 -15.87 -11.95 -5.61
N THR A 90 -15.95 -12.97 -6.47
CA THR A 90 -15.69 -12.91 -7.91
C THR A 90 -16.95 -13.30 -8.68
N GLU A 91 -17.26 -12.62 -9.78
CA GLU A 91 -18.49 -12.87 -10.57
C GLU A 91 -19.76 -12.94 -9.69
N ILE A 92 -19.91 -11.98 -8.77
CA ILE A 92 -21.13 -11.73 -7.98
C ILE A 92 -21.51 -10.27 -8.25
N ASN A 93 -22.80 -10.01 -8.44
CA ASN A 93 -23.29 -8.67 -8.76
C ASN A 93 -24.41 -8.24 -7.81
N HIS A 94 -25.52 -8.99 -7.74
CA HIS A 94 -26.63 -8.75 -6.79
C HIS A 94 -27.14 -10.08 -6.19
N PRO A 95 -26.49 -10.60 -5.13
CA PRO A 95 -26.83 -11.89 -4.51
C PRO A 95 -28.07 -11.80 -3.59
N ASP A 96 -29.26 -11.81 -4.19
CA ASP A 96 -30.57 -11.53 -3.56
C ASP A 96 -31.10 -12.69 -2.66
N GLY A 97 -30.59 -13.92 -2.82
CA GLY A 97 -31.03 -15.09 -2.04
C GLY A 97 -29.94 -16.13 -1.78
N ILE A 98 -30.04 -16.85 -0.65
CA ILE A 98 -29.05 -17.83 -0.18
C ILE A 98 -29.74 -18.99 0.55
N ALA A 99 -29.23 -20.21 0.40
CA ALA A 99 -29.74 -21.38 1.12
C ALA A 99 -28.64 -22.42 1.42
N VAL A 100 -28.68 -22.98 2.63
CA VAL A 100 -27.73 -23.98 3.14
C VAL A 100 -28.24 -25.40 2.95
N ASP A 101 -27.45 -26.27 2.32
CA ASP A 101 -27.62 -27.72 2.35
C ASP A 101 -26.80 -28.29 3.50
N TRP A 102 -27.45 -28.42 4.66
CA TRP A 102 -26.84 -28.91 5.89
C TRP A 102 -26.39 -30.38 5.80
N VAL A 103 -26.96 -31.16 4.86
CA VAL A 103 -26.78 -32.61 4.73
C VAL A 103 -25.60 -32.93 3.82
N ALA A 104 -25.60 -32.44 2.57
CA ALA A 104 -24.50 -32.65 1.63
C ALA A 104 -23.36 -31.64 1.79
N ARG A 105 -23.48 -30.66 2.71
CA ARG A 105 -22.48 -29.62 3.04
C ARG A 105 -22.18 -28.66 1.87
N ASN A 106 -23.23 -28.19 1.22
CA ASN A 106 -23.19 -27.25 0.08
C ASN A 106 -23.91 -25.93 0.43
N LEU A 107 -23.58 -24.86 -0.28
CA LEU A 107 -24.17 -23.52 -0.16
C LEU A 107 -24.65 -23.05 -1.53
N TYR A 108 -25.95 -22.78 -1.67
CA TYR A 108 -26.58 -22.35 -2.91
C TYR A 108 -26.97 -20.89 -2.83
N TRP A 109 -26.95 -20.18 -3.96
CA TRP A 109 -27.44 -18.80 -4.04
C TRP A 109 -28.01 -18.47 -5.42
N THR A 110 -28.74 -17.36 -5.43
CA THR A 110 -29.38 -16.71 -6.57
C THR A 110 -28.78 -15.32 -6.73
N ASP A 111 -28.39 -14.95 -7.95
CA ASP A 111 -27.83 -13.62 -8.26
C ASP A 111 -28.62 -12.96 -9.40
N THR A 112 -29.38 -11.91 -9.05
CA THR A 112 -30.23 -11.13 -9.97
C THR A 112 -29.44 -10.19 -10.88
N GLY A 113 -28.13 -10.02 -10.63
CA GLY A 113 -27.25 -9.23 -11.47
C GLY A 113 -26.40 -10.05 -12.45
N THR A 114 -26.57 -11.38 -12.51
CA THR A 114 -25.84 -12.27 -13.44
C THR A 114 -26.71 -13.38 -14.03
N ASP A 115 -28.01 -13.39 -13.73
CA ASP A 115 -29.04 -14.34 -14.19
C ASP A 115 -28.72 -15.81 -13.86
N ARG A 116 -28.19 -16.07 -12.67
CA ARG A 116 -27.62 -17.38 -12.29
C ARG A 116 -28.14 -17.96 -10.99
N ILE A 117 -28.16 -19.30 -10.96
CA ILE A 117 -28.24 -20.12 -9.75
C ILE A 117 -26.95 -20.93 -9.65
N GLU A 118 -26.27 -20.79 -8.52
CA GLU A 118 -24.93 -21.34 -8.31
C GLU A 118 -24.82 -22.07 -6.97
N VAL A 119 -23.76 -22.87 -6.84
CA VAL A 119 -23.44 -23.65 -5.65
C VAL A 119 -21.94 -23.68 -5.35
N THR A 120 -21.60 -23.69 -4.06
CA THR A 120 -20.25 -23.95 -3.54
C THR A 120 -20.32 -24.98 -2.41
N ARG A 121 -19.16 -25.39 -1.90
CA ARG A 121 -19.04 -25.95 -0.55
C ARG A 121 -19.29 -24.87 0.50
N LEU A 122 -19.73 -25.26 1.69
CA LEU A 122 -19.88 -24.34 2.85
C LEU A 122 -18.58 -23.64 3.29
N ASN A 123 -17.42 -24.03 2.76
CA ASN A 123 -16.13 -23.36 2.94
C ASN A 123 -15.73 -22.44 1.76
N GLY A 124 -16.64 -22.16 0.81
CA GLY A 124 -16.39 -21.35 -0.39
C GLY A 124 -15.67 -22.08 -1.54
N THR A 125 -15.14 -23.29 -1.33
CA THR A 125 -14.45 -24.03 -2.38
C THR A 125 -15.44 -24.70 -3.35
N SER A 126 -14.92 -25.22 -4.47
CA SER A 126 -15.70 -26.02 -5.42
C SER A 126 -16.95 -25.32 -6.00
N ARG A 127 -16.82 -24.04 -6.40
CA ARG A 127 -17.88 -23.30 -7.10
C ARG A 127 -18.36 -24.05 -8.35
N LYS A 128 -19.67 -24.05 -8.61
CA LYS A 128 -20.30 -24.50 -9.86
C LYS A 128 -21.54 -23.66 -10.18
N ILE A 129 -21.68 -23.25 -11.45
CA ILE A 129 -22.95 -22.73 -12.00
C ILE A 129 -23.87 -23.91 -12.30
N LEU A 130 -25.13 -23.85 -11.85
CA LEU A 130 -26.13 -24.91 -12.09
C LEU A 130 -27.14 -24.52 -13.17
N ILE A 131 -27.62 -23.28 -13.14
CA ILE A 131 -28.63 -22.78 -14.10
C ILE A 131 -28.24 -21.34 -14.48
N SER A 132 -28.19 -21.07 -15.79
CA SER A 132 -27.87 -19.76 -16.39
C SER A 132 -28.68 -19.46 -17.66
N GLU A 133 -29.62 -20.34 -18.02
CA GLU A 133 -30.49 -20.19 -19.21
C GLU A 133 -31.94 -19.94 -18.75
N ASN A 134 -32.66 -19.04 -19.41
CA ASN A 134 -34.08 -18.73 -19.14
C ASN A 134 -34.37 -18.37 -17.66
N LEU A 135 -33.42 -17.70 -17.02
CA LEU A 135 -33.60 -16.90 -15.80
C LEU A 135 -33.65 -15.42 -16.21
N ASP A 136 -34.32 -14.60 -15.43
CA ASP A 136 -34.52 -13.16 -15.71
C ASP A 136 -34.29 -12.34 -14.43
N GLU A 137 -34.96 -12.68 -13.33
CA GLU A 137 -34.77 -12.06 -12.01
C GLU A 137 -34.90 -13.11 -10.88
N PRO A 138 -33.96 -14.06 -10.74
CA PRO A 138 -34.03 -15.14 -9.74
C PRO A 138 -33.78 -14.63 -8.32
N ARG A 139 -34.78 -14.67 -7.42
CA ARG A 139 -34.72 -14.05 -6.09
C ARG A 139 -34.61 -15.02 -4.92
N ALA A 140 -35.73 -15.50 -4.37
CA ALA A 140 -35.70 -16.35 -3.17
C ALA A 140 -35.46 -17.81 -3.54
N ILE A 141 -34.64 -18.52 -2.76
CA ILE A 141 -34.32 -19.94 -2.94
C ILE A 141 -34.47 -20.72 -1.63
N VAL A 142 -35.06 -21.91 -1.69
CA VAL A 142 -35.14 -22.86 -0.56
C VAL A 142 -34.84 -24.29 -1.02
N LEU A 143 -34.28 -25.10 -0.13
CA LEU A 143 -33.79 -26.45 -0.44
C LEU A 143 -34.56 -27.51 0.36
N ASN A 144 -34.76 -28.67 -0.27
CA ASN A 144 -35.15 -29.91 0.39
C ASN A 144 -34.02 -30.94 0.23
N PRO A 145 -32.97 -30.89 1.08
CA PRO A 145 -31.82 -31.78 0.96
C PRO A 145 -32.16 -33.26 1.26
N VAL A 146 -33.30 -33.51 1.89
CA VAL A 146 -33.77 -34.87 2.23
C VAL A 146 -34.47 -35.54 1.04
N MET A 147 -35.11 -34.77 0.15
CA MET A 147 -35.78 -35.28 -1.05
C MET A 147 -35.02 -34.99 -2.35
N GLY A 148 -33.97 -34.15 -2.32
CA GLY A 148 -33.12 -33.88 -3.49
C GLY A 148 -33.64 -32.77 -4.42
N TYR A 149 -34.44 -31.83 -3.90
CA TYR A 149 -35.04 -30.73 -4.67
C TYR A 149 -34.57 -29.35 -4.19
N MET A 150 -34.54 -28.39 -5.11
CA MET A 150 -34.51 -26.95 -4.83
C MET A 150 -35.72 -26.25 -5.46
N TYR A 151 -36.18 -25.18 -4.81
CA TYR A 151 -37.29 -24.34 -5.25
C TYR A 151 -36.85 -22.89 -5.22
N TRP A 152 -37.21 -22.11 -6.24
CA TRP A 152 -36.90 -20.68 -6.27
C TRP A 152 -38.01 -19.84 -6.90
N THR A 153 -37.97 -18.53 -6.65
CA THR A 153 -38.81 -17.53 -7.28
C THR A 153 -38.02 -16.75 -8.32
N ASP A 154 -38.68 -16.39 -9.42
CA ASP A 154 -38.15 -15.51 -10.46
C ASP A 154 -39.24 -14.46 -10.76
N TRP A 155 -38.91 -13.17 -10.68
CA TRP A 155 -39.88 -12.08 -10.66
C TRP A 155 -39.82 -11.12 -11.86
N GLY A 156 -39.12 -11.53 -12.93
CA GLY A 156 -38.87 -10.72 -14.13
C GLY A 156 -40.09 -10.50 -15.03
N GLU A 157 -39.90 -10.39 -16.35
CA GLU A 157 -41.00 -10.13 -17.31
C GLU A 157 -42.12 -11.18 -17.21
N ASN A 158 -41.76 -12.43 -16.88
CA ASN A 158 -42.67 -13.56 -16.75
C ASN A 158 -42.54 -14.20 -15.36
N PRO A 159 -43.18 -13.63 -14.31
CA PRO A 159 -42.96 -14.04 -12.92
C PRO A 159 -43.45 -15.47 -12.65
N LYS A 160 -42.59 -16.26 -12.03
CA LYS A 160 -42.71 -17.72 -11.91
C LYS A 160 -42.11 -18.25 -10.60
N ILE A 161 -42.61 -19.40 -10.16
CA ILE A 161 -42.01 -20.23 -9.10
C ILE A 161 -41.64 -21.56 -9.74
N GLU A 162 -40.40 -21.98 -9.56
CA GLU A 162 -39.81 -23.13 -10.23
C GLU A 162 -39.23 -24.14 -9.24
N SER A 163 -39.02 -25.37 -9.72
CA SER A 163 -38.38 -26.47 -9.00
C SER A 163 -37.40 -27.21 -9.89
N ALA A 164 -36.28 -27.66 -9.35
CA ALA A 164 -35.34 -28.56 -10.00
C ALA A 164 -34.74 -29.54 -8.97
N TYR A 165 -33.98 -30.52 -9.42
CA TYR A 165 -33.10 -31.29 -8.55
C TYR A 165 -31.91 -30.44 -8.08
N LEU A 166 -31.24 -30.87 -6.99
CA LEU A 166 -30.06 -30.18 -6.45
C LEU A 166 -28.86 -30.12 -7.42
N ASP A 167 -28.83 -30.93 -8.47
CA ASP A 167 -27.82 -30.88 -9.55
C ASP A 167 -28.20 -29.93 -10.71
N GLY A 168 -29.35 -29.24 -10.62
CA GLY A 168 -29.90 -28.38 -11.67
C GLY A 168 -30.78 -29.09 -12.70
N THR A 169 -30.87 -30.43 -12.66
CA THR A 169 -31.65 -31.21 -13.65
C THR A 169 -33.14 -31.29 -13.31
N GLU A 170 -33.96 -31.79 -14.25
CA GLU A 170 -35.44 -31.91 -14.13
C GLU A 170 -36.14 -30.59 -13.72
N ARG A 171 -35.66 -29.47 -14.27
CA ARG A 171 -36.26 -28.14 -14.07
C ARG A 171 -37.70 -28.08 -14.59
N LYS A 172 -38.61 -27.65 -13.73
CA LYS A 172 -40.05 -27.54 -13.97
C LYS A 172 -40.61 -26.26 -13.34
N VAL A 173 -41.46 -25.55 -14.08
CA VAL A 173 -42.26 -24.44 -13.54
C VAL A 173 -43.43 -25.00 -12.74
N LEU A 174 -43.59 -24.56 -11.48
CA LEU A 174 -44.70 -24.93 -10.60
C LEU A 174 -45.87 -23.94 -10.68
N VAL A 175 -45.57 -22.64 -10.71
CA VAL A 175 -46.57 -21.57 -10.75
C VAL A 175 -46.11 -20.46 -11.70
N ASN A 176 -47.00 -19.99 -12.58
CA ASN A 176 -46.76 -18.94 -13.57
C ASN A 176 -47.99 -18.06 -13.84
N THR A 177 -48.98 -18.08 -12.93
CA THR A 177 -50.27 -17.40 -13.08
C THR A 177 -50.64 -16.72 -11.79
N SER A 178 -51.23 -15.51 -11.85
CA SER A 178 -51.52 -14.70 -10.67
C SER A 178 -50.31 -14.58 -9.72
N LEU A 179 -49.15 -14.24 -10.27
CA LEU A 179 -47.95 -13.86 -9.54
C LEU A 179 -47.58 -12.44 -9.94
N GLY A 180 -47.13 -11.65 -8.97
CA GLY A 180 -46.61 -10.31 -9.17
C GLY A 180 -45.14 -10.24 -8.80
N TRP A 181 -44.83 -10.11 -7.52
CA TRP A 181 -43.46 -10.07 -6.98
C TRP A 181 -43.32 -11.10 -5.85
N PRO A 182 -43.10 -12.40 -6.17
CA PRO A 182 -42.89 -13.47 -5.18
C PRO A 182 -41.53 -13.32 -4.48
N ASN A 183 -41.43 -12.35 -3.56
CA ASN A 183 -40.18 -11.95 -2.92
C ASN A 183 -39.65 -12.96 -1.90
N GLY A 184 -40.53 -13.70 -1.24
CA GLY A 184 -40.17 -14.56 -0.11
C GLY A 184 -40.78 -15.95 -0.24
N LEU A 185 -39.98 -16.98 0.07
CA LEU A 185 -40.30 -18.39 -0.15
C LEU A 185 -39.93 -19.20 1.10
N ALA A 186 -40.83 -20.09 1.56
CA ALA A 186 -40.57 -20.95 2.71
C ALA A 186 -41.16 -22.35 2.49
N LEU A 187 -40.43 -23.37 2.96
CA LEU A 187 -40.76 -24.78 2.80
C LEU A 187 -41.23 -25.39 4.13
N ASP A 188 -42.36 -26.07 4.12
CA ASP A 188 -42.85 -26.92 5.21
C ASP A 188 -42.53 -28.38 4.91
N LEU A 189 -41.53 -28.92 5.62
CA LEU A 189 -41.06 -30.30 5.49
C LEU A 189 -41.98 -31.32 6.19
N GLU A 190 -42.82 -30.89 7.16
CA GLU A 190 -43.73 -31.78 7.87
C GLU A 190 -45.05 -31.94 7.09
N GLU A 191 -45.62 -30.84 6.57
CA GLU A 191 -46.86 -30.87 5.79
C GLU A 191 -46.65 -30.99 4.26
N ASN A 192 -45.40 -31.05 3.78
CA ASN A 192 -45.01 -31.08 2.35
C ASN A 192 -45.67 -29.96 1.53
N LYS A 193 -45.43 -28.71 1.94
CA LYS A 193 -46.04 -27.52 1.33
C LYS A 193 -45.02 -26.41 1.11
N LEU A 194 -45.19 -25.70 0.00
CA LEU A 194 -44.42 -24.50 -0.33
C LEU A 194 -45.30 -23.27 -0.09
N TYR A 195 -44.79 -22.32 0.69
CA TYR A 195 -45.44 -21.06 1.04
C TYR A 195 -44.67 -19.91 0.43
N TRP A 196 -45.36 -18.87 -0.06
CA TRP A 196 -44.72 -17.65 -0.54
C TRP A 196 -45.51 -16.39 -0.17
N GLY A 197 -44.79 -15.27 -0.10
CA GLY A 197 -45.35 -13.92 -0.02
C GLY A 197 -45.16 -13.16 -1.33
N ASP A 198 -46.25 -12.65 -1.89
CA ASP A 198 -46.24 -11.79 -3.08
C ASP A 198 -46.44 -10.33 -2.68
N ALA A 199 -45.40 -9.52 -2.89
CA ALA A 199 -45.34 -8.11 -2.49
C ALA A 199 -45.98 -7.13 -3.51
N LYS A 200 -46.64 -7.66 -4.54
CA LYS A 200 -47.41 -6.88 -5.53
C LYS A 200 -48.90 -7.24 -5.55
N THR A 201 -49.25 -8.43 -5.04
CA THR A 201 -50.65 -8.87 -4.88
C THR A 201 -51.12 -8.92 -3.41
N ASP A 202 -50.28 -8.46 -2.47
CA ASP A 202 -50.53 -8.35 -1.01
C ASP A 202 -51.04 -9.66 -0.38
N LYS A 203 -50.47 -10.79 -0.78
CA LYS A 203 -50.95 -12.14 -0.41
C LYS A 203 -49.85 -13.04 0.10
N ILE A 204 -50.25 -13.91 1.03
CA ILE A 204 -49.50 -15.11 1.41
C ILE A 204 -50.29 -16.31 0.93
N GLU A 205 -49.65 -17.17 0.14
CA GLU A 205 -50.24 -18.35 -0.48
C GLU A 205 -49.48 -19.63 -0.12
N VAL A 206 -50.14 -20.77 -0.33
CA VAL A 206 -49.60 -22.12 -0.10
C VAL A 206 -49.97 -23.06 -1.26
N ILE A 207 -49.08 -23.99 -1.59
CA ILE A 207 -49.28 -25.04 -2.60
C ILE A 207 -48.64 -26.37 -2.13
N SER A 208 -49.14 -27.52 -2.59
CA SER A 208 -48.44 -28.82 -2.45
C SER A 208 -47.18 -28.83 -3.33
N LEU A 209 -46.14 -29.56 -2.93
CA LEU A 209 -44.89 -29.69 -3.69
C LEU A 209 -45.11 -30.28 -5.11
N ASP A 210 -46.21 -31.00 -5.35
CA ASP A 210 -46.61 -31.49 -6.68
C ASP A 210 -47.01 -30.37 -7.66
N GLY A 211 -47.26 -29.15 -7.15
CA GLY A 211 -47.90 -28.05 -7.86
C GLY A 211 -49.44 -28.08 -7.76
N THR A 212 -50.01 -28.77 -6.77
CA THR A 212 -51.47 -28.93 -6.60
C THR A 212 -52.00 -28.22 -5.35
N MET A 213 -53.33 -28.07 -5.25
CA MET A 213 -54.03 -27.52 -4.08
C MET A 213 -53.59 -26.11 -3.63
N ARG A 214 -53.27 -25.22 -4.60
CA ARG A 214 -52.98 -23.79 -4.33
C ARG A 214 -54.14 -23.14 -3.55
N LYS A 215 -53.81 -22.42 -2.48
CA LYS A 215 -54.76 -21.71 -1.61
C LYS A 215 -54.14 -20.43 -1.04
N THR A 216 -54.90 -19.33 -1.02
CA THR A 216 -54.57 -18.13 -0.23
C THR A 216 -54.71 -18.40 1.27
N LEU A 217 -53.71 -17.99 2.06
CA LEU A 217 -53.74 -18.03 3.53
C LEU A 217 -54.15 -16.67 4.12
N ILE A 218 -53.61 -15.58 3.60
CA ILE A 218 -53.97 -14.20 3.95
C ILE A 218 -54.12 -13.37 2.68
N GLU A 219 -55.16 -12.54 2.66
CA GLU A 219 -55.32 -11.40 1.76
C GLU A 219 -55.54 -10.12 2.58
N ASP A 220 -55.18 -8.97 2.00
CA ASP A 220 -55.13 -7.63 2.59
C ASP A 220 -54.08 -7.36 3.69
N LYS A 221 -53.62 -6.10 3.73
CA LYS A 221 -52.75 -5.49 4.77
C LYS A 221 -51.31 -6.05 4.82
N LEU A 222 -50.74 -6.44 3.68
CA LEU A 222 -49.37 -6.97 3.55
C LEU A 222 -48.48 -6.11 2.62
N PRO A 223 -48.37 -4.79 2.87
CA PRO A 223 -47.96 -3.79 1.86
C PRO A 223 -46.56 -3.92 1.26
N HIS A 224 -45.61 -4.62 1.89
CA HIS A 224 -44.33 -4.97 1.24
C HIS A 224 -43.58 -6.11 1.97
N ILE A 225 -43.87 -7.37 1.63
CA ILE A 225 -43.11 -8.53 2.12
C ILE A 225 -41.71 -8.55 1.49
N PHE A 226 -40.68 -8.81 2.30
CA PHE A 226 -39.31 -9.09 1.83
C PHE A 226 -38.81 -10.45 2.36
N GLY A 227 -38.24 -10.47 3.57
CA GLY A 227 -37.81 -11.70 4.23
C GLY A 227 -39.01 -12.52 4.68
N PHE A 228 -38.96 -13.84 4.48
CA PHE A 228 -40.09 -14.73 4.69
C PHE A 228 -39.58 -16.12 5.10
N THR A 229 -40.09 -16.66 6.20
CA THR A 229 -39.58 -17.89 6.81
C THR A 229 -40.63 -18.59 7.68
N LEU A 230 -40.37 -19.82 8.12
CA LEU A 230 -41.37 -20.72 8.69
C LEU A 230 -40.71 -21.57 9.79
N LEU A 231 -41.32 -21.60 10.98
CA LEU A 231 -40.87 -22.40 12.11
C LEU A 231 -42.07 -22.84 12.97
N GLY A 232 -42.14 -24.13 13.29
CA GLY A 232 -43.27 -24.72 14.00
C GLY A 232 -44.62 -24.45 13.32
N GLU A 233 -45.60 -23.98 14.07
CA GLU A 233 -46.95 -23.64 13.60
C GLU A 233 -47.08 -22.20 13.03
N TYR A 234 -45.97 -21.46 12.89
CA TYR A 234 -45.95 -20.05 12.50
C TYR A 234 -45.17 -19.80 11.20
N ILE A 235 -45.61 -18.78 10.47
CA ILE A 235 -44.90 -18.16 9.35
C ILE A 235 -44.54 -16.75 9.78
N TYR A 236 -43.30 -16.34 9.52
CA TYR A 236 -42.69 -15.08 9.94
C TYR A 236 -42.26 -14.27 8.71
N TRP A 237 -42.45 -12.95 8.71
CA TRP A 237 -41.98 -12.08 7.63
C TRP A 237 -41.54 -10.70 8.09
N THR A 238 -40.75 -10.02 7.25
CA THR A 238 -40.45 -8.60 7.39
C THR A 238 -41.36 -7.77 6.47
N ASP A 239 -41.95 -6.70 7.01
CA ASP A 239 -42.73 -5.72 6.24
C ASP A 239 -41.94 -4.40 6.14
N TRP A 240 -41.46 -4.09 4.93
CA TRP A 240 -40.58 -2.94 4.69
C TRP A 240 -41.30 -1.59 4.82
N GLN A 241 -42.63 -1.56 4.59
CA GLN A 241 -43.44 -0.35 4.68
C GLN A 241 -43.88 -0.07 6.13
N ARG A 242 -44.24 -1.11 6.89
CA ARG A 242 -44.61 -1.01 8.31
C ARG A 242 -43.41 -0.90 9.23
N ARG A 243 -42.24 -1.40 8.82
CA ARG A 243 -41.02 -1.53 9.65
C ARG A 243 -41.26 -2.47 10.83
N SER A 244 -41.88 -3.61 10.55
CA SER A 244 -42.25 -4.61 11.55
C SER A 244 -41.77 -6.00 11.14
N ILE A 245 -41.48 -6.80 12.17
CA ILE A 245 -41.36 -8.25 12.06
C ILE A 245 -42.67 -8.83 12.59
N GLU A 246 -43.35 -9.59 11.75
CA GLU A 246 -44.69 -10.09 12.03
C GLU A 246 -44.76 -11.61 11.83
N ARG A 247 -45.73 -12.25 12.47
CA ARG A 247 -46.01 -13.68 12.29
C ARG A 247 -47.49 -13.97 12.16
N VAL A 248 -47.81 -15.11 11.54
CA VAL A 248 -49.16 -15.68 11.50
C VAL A 248 -49.13 -17.15 11.87
N HIS A 249 -50.11 -17.61 12.63
CA HIS A 249 -50.31 -19.04 12.87
C HIS A 249 -50.93 -19.70 11.62
N LYS A 250 -50.23 -20.69 11.04
CA LYS A 250 -50.61 -21.44 9.81
C LYS A 250 -52.08 -21.90 9.76
N LYS A 251 -52.62 -22.34 10.89
CA LYS A 251 -53.95 -22.97 10.97
C LYS A 251 -55.03 -22.02 11.49
N ALA A 252 -54.71 -21.13 12.43
CA ALA A 252 -55.66 -20.21 13.04
C ALA A 252 -55.78 -18.85 12.32
N ALA A 253 -54.84 -18.51 11.44
CA ALA A 253 -54.73 -17.20 10.76
C ALA A 253 -54.65 -15.97 11.71
N SER A 254 -54.34 -16.19 13.00
CA SER A 254 -54.06 -15.14 13.97
C SER A 254 -52.69 -14.51 13.70
N ARG A 255 -52.66 -13.18 13.53
CA ARG A 255 -51.49 -12.37 13.17
C ARG A 255 -50.99 -11.58 14.38
N ASP A 256 -49.73 -11.77 14.72
CA ASP A 256 -49.03 -11.07 15.81
C ASP A 256 -47.92 -10.18 15.23
N ILE A 257 -47.58 -9.10 15.93
CA ILE A 257 -46.38 -8.29 15.69
C ILE A 257 -45.35 -8.67 16.75
N ILE A 258 -44.12 -8.97 16.35
CA ILE A 258 -43.03 -9.37 17.24
C ILE A 258 -42.18 -8.16 17.62
N ILE A 259 -41.77 -7.39 16.62
CA ILE A 259 -41.01 -6.13 16.77
C ILE A 259 -41.64 -5.09 15.84
N ASP A 260 -41.87 -3.88 16.33
CA ASP A 260 -42.28 -2.73 15.52
C ASP A 260 -41.16 -1.70 15.36
N GLN A 261 -41.38 -0.71 14.50
CA GLN A 261 -40.50 0.45 14.26
C GLN A 261 -39.06 0.17 13.80
N LEU A 262 -38.68 -1.08 13.47
CA LEU A 262 -37.33 -1.46 13.06
C LEU A 262 -37.09 -1.20 11.55
N PRO A 263 -36.22 -0.24 11.17
CA PRO A 263 -36.02 0.13 9.77
C PRO A 263 -35.00 -0.78 9.06
N ASP A 264 -34.98 -0.74 7.72
CA ASP A 264 -33.98 -1.41 6.87
C ASP A 264 -33.88 -2.93 7.11
N LEU A 265 -35.03 -3.55 7.36
CA LEU A 265 -35.27 -4.99 7.35
C LEU A 265 -35.04 -5.56 5.95
N MET A 266 -34.22 -6.60 5.85
CA MET A 266 -33.98 -7.37 4.62
C MET A 266 -34.42 -8.83 4.86
N GLY A 267 -33.53 -9.80 4.61
CA GLY A 267 -33.79 -11.25 4.80
C GLY A 267 -34.02 -11.67 6.25
N LEU A 268 -34.71 -12.79 6.42
CA LEU A 268 -35.18 -13.31 7.71
C LEU A 268 -35.15 -14.84 7.70
N LYS A 269 -34.56 -15.47 8.72
CA LYS A 269 -34.52 -16.94 8.89
C LYS A 269 -34.90 -17.33 10.31
N ALA A 270 -35.99 -18.05 10.47
CA ALA A 270 -36.35 -18.72 11.72
C ALA A 270 -35.74 -20.13 11.72
N THR A 271 -35.13 -20.54 12.84
CA THR A 271 -34.51 -21.87 12.95
C THR A 271 -34.38 -22.32 14.40
N SER A 272 -34.26 -23.63 14.62
CA SER A 272 -33.82 -24.17 15.90
C SER A 272 -32.29 -24.33 15.88
N VAL A 273 -31.62 -23.92 16.95
CA VAL A 273 -30.15 -23.83 17.00
C VAL A 273 -29.47 -25.20 16.93
N THR A 274 -30.13 -26.26 17.44
CA THR A 274 -29.54 -27.59 17.68
C THR A 274 -30.20 -28.73 16.89
N ARG A 275 -31.31 -28.48 16.17
CA ARG A 275 -32.12 -29.51 15.50
C ARG A 275 -31.89 -29.53 13.99
N ALA A 276 -30.97 -30.37 13.53
CA ALA A 276 -30.82 -30.75 12.14
C ALA A 276 -31.59 -32.04 11.86
N GLU A 277 -32.44 -32.08 10.82
CA GLU A 277 -33.25 -33.26 10.49
C GLU A 277 -33.01 -33.77 9.07
N GLY A 278 -33.24 -35.08 8.90
CA GLY A 278 -33.00 -35.82 7.66
C GLY A 278 -31.54 -36.18 7.40
N THR A 279 -31.33 -37.14 6.50
CA THR A 279 -30.01 -37.54 6.00
C THR A 279 -30.15 -38.09 4.58
N ASN A 280 -29.09 -38.03 3.80
CA ASN A 280 -29.00 -38.58 2.44
C ASN A 280 -27.60 -39.19 2.23
N PRO A 281 -27.34 -39.98 1.17
CA PRO A 281 -26.07 -40.66 1.01
C PRO A 281 -24.88 -39.76 0.64
N CYS A 282 -25.08 -38.44 0.39
CA CYS A 282 -23.96 -37.49 0.33
C CYS A 282 -23.41 -37.14 1.74
N ALA A 283 -24.18 -37.34 2.82
CA ALA A 283 -23.73 -37.03 4.18
C ALA A 283 -22.54 -37.91 4.63
N GLU A 284 -22.53 -39.19 4.24
CA GLU A 284 -21.41 -40.10 4.53
C GLU A 284 -20.32 -39.98 3.46
N ASN A 285 -19.13 -39.55 3.85
CA ASN A 285 -17.93 -39.47 2.99
C ASN A 285 -18.19 -38.78 1.63
N ASN A 286 -19.03 -37.74 1.62
CA ASN A 286 -19.40 -36.99 0.42
C ASN A 286 -19.97 -37.85 -0.73
N GLY A 287 -20.67 -38.96 -0.41
CA GLY A 287 -21.15 -39.93 -1.41
C GLY A 287 -20.03 -40.65 -2.19
N GLY A 288 -18.76 -40.49 -1.79
CA GLY A 288 -17.60 -40.92 -2.55
C GLY A 288 -17.19 -39.99 -3.70
N CYS A 289 -17.71 -38.77 -3.74
CA CYS A 289 -17.38 -37.74 -4.74
C CYS A 289 -16.13 -36.94 -4.35
N SER A 290 -15.32 -36.56 -5.34
CA SER A 290 -14.09 -35.79 -5.10
C SER A 290 -14.31 -34.33 -4.71
N HIS A 291 -15.35 -33.67 -5.26
CA HIS A 291 -15.58 -32.23 -5.08
C HIS A 291 -17.02 -31.92 -4.65
N LEU A 292 -17.99 -31.98 -5.55
CA LEU A 292 -19.42 -31.79 -5.23
C LEU A 292 -20.17 -33.12 -5.24
N CYS A 293 -21.11 -33.28 -4.30
CA CYS A 293 -22.09 -34.36 -4.29
C CYS A 293 -23.48 -33.72 -4.24
N PHE A 294 -24.36 -34.16 -5.14
CA PHE A 294 -25.76 -33.77 -5.18
C PHE A 294 -26.64 -34.99 -4.96
N PHE A 295 -27.61 -34.88 -4.06
CA PHE A 295 -28.64 -35.88 -3.90
C PHE A 295 -29.80 -35.59 -4.86
N THR A 296 -30.14 -36.56 -5.71
CA THR A 296 -31.35 -36.52 -6.54
C THR A 296 -32.32 -37.61 -6.05
N PRO A 297 -33.63 -37.54 -6.37
CA PRO A 297 -34.61 -38.58 -6.01
C PRO A 297 -34.29 -39.99 -6.55
N GLN A 298 -33.35 -40.13 -7.50
CA GLN A 298 -33.00 -41.39 -8.15
C GLN A 298 -31.64 -41.92 -7.66
N GLU A 299 -30.64 -41.05 -7.54
CA GLU A 299 -29.24 -41.41 -7.26
C GLU A 299 -28.44 -40.23 -6.67
N CYS A 300 -27.28 -40.53 -6.06
CA CYS A 300 -26.28 -39.51 -5.73
C CYS A 300 -25.38 -39.27 -6.94
N ARG A 301 -25.20 -38.00 -7.31
CA ARG A 301 -24.36 -37.60 -8.45
C ARG A 301 -23.16 -36.79 -7.97
N CYS A 302 -22.00 -37.14 -8.49
CA CYS A 302 -20.80 -36.34 -8.32
C CYS A 302 -20.73 -35.27 -9.40
N ALA A 303 -20.28 -34.07 -9.03
CA ALA A 303 -20.03 -32.99 -9.97
C ALA A 303 -18.70 -32.32 -9.71
N CYS A 304 -18.14 -31.75 -10.77
CA CYS A 304 -16.89 -31.03 -10.74
C CYS A 304 -17.10 -29.51 -10.67
N PRO A 305 -16.19 -28.76 -10.03
CA PRO A 305 -16.20 -27.30 -10.03
C PRO A 305 -16.04 -26.72 -11.44
N ILE A 306 -16.31 -25.42 -11.61
CA ILE A 306 -16.20 -24.78 -12.93
C ILE A 306 -14.76 -24.92 -13.48
N GLY A 307 -14.63 -25.46 -14.69
CA GLY A 307 -13.35 -25.72 -15.36
C GLY A 307 -12.59 -26.96 -14.88
N LEU A 308 -13.29 -27.93 -14.28
CA LEU A 308 -12.83 -29.30 -14.05
C LEU A 308 -13.82 -30.29 -14.69
N GLU A 309 -13.34 -31.37 -15.29
CA GLU A 309 -14.15 -32.37 -15.97
C GLU A 309 -14.22 -33.68 -15.19
N LEU A 310 -15.37 -34.36 -15.24
CA LEU A 310 -15.64 -35.59 -14.49
C LEU A 310 -15.04 -36.80 -15.24
N LEU A 311 -14.19 -37.56 -14.56
CA LEU A 311 -13.61 -38.77 -15.11
C LEU A 311 -14.67 -39.86 -15.35
N SER A 312 -14.30 -40.86 -16.16
CA SER A 312 -15.13 -42.03 -16.48
C SER A 312 -15.46 -42.93 -15.28
N ASP A 313 -14.96 -42.63 -14.07
CA ASP A 313 -15.35 -43.25 -12.81
C ASP A 313 -16.62 -42.62 -12.20
N MET A 314 -17.11 -41.52 -12.78
CA MET A 314 -18.22 -40.68 -12.32
C MET A 314 -18.04 -40.11 -10.90
N ARG A 315 -16.79 -39.92 -10.44
CA ARG A 315 -16.48 -39.50 -9.05
C ARG A 315 -15.31 -38.52 -8.95
N THR A 316 -14.25 -38.73 -9.70
CA THR A 316 -13.04 -37.90 -9.66
C THR A 316 -13.07 -36.82 -10.75
N CYS A 317 -12.43 -35.69 -10.46
CA CYS A 317 -12.43 -34.52 -11.34
C CYS A 317 -10.98 -34.18 -11.74
N ILE A 318 -10.77 -33.90 -13.03
CA ILE A 318 -9.46 -33.53 -13.60
C ILE A 318 -9.53 -32.18 -14.30
N ILE A 319 -8.36 -31.57 -14.49
CA ILE A 319 -8.23 -30.42 -15.39
C ILE A 319 -8.29 -30.96 -16.83
N PRO A 320 -9.12 -30.41 -17.73
CA PRO A 320 -9.13 -30.81 -19.15
C PRO A 320 -7.76 -30.56 -19.77
N GLU A 321 -7.32 -31.46 -20.67
CA GLU A 321 -5.97 -31.43 -21.22
C GLU A 321 -5.65 -30.09 -21.91
N ALA A 322 -6.56 -29.60 -22.75
CA ALA A 322 -6.46 -28.32 -23.45
C ALA A 322 -7.71 -27.45 -23.22
N PHE A 323 -7.49 -26.18 -22.91
CA PHE A 323 -8.56 -25.19 -22.77
C PHE A 323 -8.15 -23.84 -23.37
N LEU A 324 -9.16 -23.06 -23.74
CA LEU A 324 -9.01 -21.70 -24.23
C LEU A 324 -8.96 -20.73 -23.03
N VAL A 325 -8.14 -19.68 -23.13
CA VAL A 325 -8.07 -18.57 -22.17
C VAL A 325 -8.20 -17.27 -22.97
N PHE A 326 -8.94 -16.29 -22.49
CA PHE A 326 -9.14 -15.02 -23.20
C PHE A 326 -9.30 -13.84 -22.25
N THR A 327 -9.01 -12.62 -22.70
CA THR A 327 -9.11 -11.41 -21.88
C THR A 327 -10.37 -10.62 -22.23
N SER A 328 -11.32 -10.53 -21.30
CA SER A 328 -12.25 -9.40 -21.27
C SER A 328 -11.55 -8.26 -20.51
N ARG A 329 -11.91 -6.99 -20.78
CA ARG A 329 -11.17 -5.85 -20.18
C ARG A 329 -11.01 -5.99 -18.65
N ALA A 330 -12.08 -6.38 -17.95
CA ALA A 330 -12.08 -6.47 -16.49
C ALA A 330 -11.56 -7.81 -15.93
N ALA A 331 -11.43 -8.88 -16.73
CA ALA A 331 -11.12 -10.22 -16.23
C ALA A 331 -10.45 -11.14 -17.27
N VAL A 332 -9.63 -12.09 -16.79
CA VAL A 332 -9.13 -13.20 -17.61
C VAL A 332 -10.10 -14.37 -17.49
N HIS A 333 -10.62 -14.86 -18.61
CA HIS A 333 -11.60 -15.93 -18.70
C HIS A 333 -10.98 -17.22 -19.25
N ARG A 334 -11.64 -18.36 -19.04
CA ARG A 334 -11.30 -19.66 -19.66
C ARG A 334 -12.53 -20.46 -20.10
N ILE A 335 -12.39 -21.24 -21.17
CA ILE A 335 -13.42 -22.13 -21.74
C ILE A 335 -12.80 -23.50 -22.04
N SER A 336 -13.44 -24.60 -21.63
CA SER A 336 -13.00 -25.95 -22.06
C SER A 336 -13.30 -26.17 -23.55
N LEU A 337 -12.35 -26.79 -24.26
CA LEU A 337 -12.55 -27.20 -25.65
C LEU A 337 -13.37 -28.51 -25.78
N GLY A 338 -13.58 -29.24 -24.67
CA GLY A 338 -14.28 -30.53 -24.63
C GLY A 338 -15.77 -30.46 -24.27
N ALA A 339 -16.22 -29.38 -23.62
CA ALA A 339 -17.59 -29.25 -23.08
C ALA A 339 -18.26 -27.94 -23.48
N SER A 340 -19.51 -28.02 -23.95
CA SER A 340 -20.34 -26.84 -24.24
C SER A 340 -20.70 -26.07 -22.96
N ASN A 341 -20.65 -24.73 -23.04
CA ASN A 341 -21.13 -23.77 -22.03
C ASN A 341 -20.47 -23.89 -20.64
N ASN A 342 -19.14 -23.73 -20.56
CA ASN A 342 -18.43 -23.39 -19.32
C ASN A 342 -17.41 -22.27 -19.58
N ASP A 343 -17.89 -21.02 -19.65
CA ASP A 343 -17.06 -19.81 -19.48
C ASP A 343 -16.86 -19.54 -17.98
N VAL A 344 -15.66 -19.10 -17.60
CA VAL A 344 -15.19 -19.00 -16.21
C VAL A 344 -14.18 -17.88 -16.06
N ALA A 345 -14.44 -16.88 -15.22
CA ALA A 345 -13.36 -15.97 -14.81
C ALA A 345 -12.32 -16.71 -13.95
N ILE A 346 -11.03 -16.48 -14.22
CA ILE A 346 -9.95 -16.83 -13.31
C ILE A 346 -9.98 -15.80 -12.16
N PRO A 347 -9.95 -16.21 -10.87
CA PRO A 347 -10.19 -15.32 -9.74
C PRO A 347 -8.98 -14.43 -9.40
N LEU A 348 -8.62 -13.57 -10.35
CA LEU A 348 -7.61 -12.52 -10.21
C LEU A 348 -8.20 -11.32 -9.45
N THR A 349 -7.35 -10.59 -8.73
CA THR A 349 -7.76 -9.37 -8.01
C THR A 349 -6.96 -8.17 -8.49
N GLY A 350 -7.59 -6.99 -8.51
CA GLY A 350 -6.94 -5.73 -8.88
C GLY A 350 -6.80 -5.46 -10.39
N VAL A 351 -7.14 -6.42 -11.27
CA VAL A 351 -7.20 -6.21 -12.73
C VAL A 351 -8.16 -5.07 -13.07
N LYS A 352 -7.80 -4.24 -14.06
CA LYS A 352 -8.63 -3.15 -14.59
C LYS A 352 -8.87 -3.26 -16.08
N GLU A 353 -7.80 -3.46 -16.85
CA GLU A 353 -7.85 -3.48 -18.30
C GLU A 353 -6.80 -4.44 -18.86
N ALA A 354 -7.09 -5.74 -18.73
CA ALA A 354 -6.29 -6.80 -19.29
C ALA A 354 -6.26 -6.70 -20.82
N SER A 355 -5.06 -6.64 -21.40
CA SER A 355 -4.84 -6.63 -22.84
C SER A 355 -4.24 -7.96 -23.30
N ALA A 356 -2.91 -8.06 -23.36
CA ALA A 356 -2.22 -9.25 -23.86
C ALA A 356 -2.04 -10.33 -22.78
N LEU A 357 -1.92 -11.59 -23.21
CA LEU A 357 -1.98 -12.79 -22.38
C LEU A 357 -0.96 -13.84 -22.86
N ASP A 358 -0.22 -14.46 -21.94
CA ASP A 358 0.55 -15.69 -22.21
C ASP A 358 0.62 -16.58 -20.96
N PHE A 359 1.24 -17.76 -21.05
CA PHE A 359 1.40 -18.70 -19.94
C PHE A 359 2.82 -19.27 -19.83
N ASP A 360 3.10 -19.96 -18.72
CA ASP A 360 4.23 -20.86 -18.59
C ASP A 360 3.74 -22.25 -18.15
N VAL A 361 3.95 -23.23 -19.04
CA VAL A 361 3.54 -24.62 -18.84
C VAL A 361 4.22 -25.30 -17.64
N SER A 362 5.49 -24.99 -17.31
CA SER A 362 6.17 -25.70 -16.21
C SER A 362 5.67 -25.31 -14.83
N ASP A 363 5.25 -24.04 -14.70
CA ASP A 363 4.88 -23.44 -13.42
C ASP A 363 3.36 -23.32 -13.26
N ASN A 364 2.59 -23.64 -14.32
CA ASN A 364 1.13 -23.49 -14.39
C ASN A 364 0.67 -22.06 -14.03
N ARG A 365 1.34 -21.08 -14.65
CA ARG A 365 1.14 -19.64 -14.45
C ARG A 365 0.64 -18.98 -15.72
N ILE A 366 -0.22 -17.97 -15.55
CA ILE A 366 -0.54 -16.99 -16.59
C ILE A 366 0.17 -15.68 -16.33
N TYR A 367 0.50 -15.00 -17.42
CA TYR A 367 1.03 -13.66 -17.50
C TYR A 367 0.01 -12.81 -18.24
N TRP A 368 -0.21 -11.57 -17.82
CA TRP A 368 -1.04 -10.63 -18.58
C TRP A 368 -0.51 -9.19 -18.45
N THR A 369 -0.81 -8.38 -19.46
CA THR A 369 -0.56 -6.93 -19.42
C THR A 369 -1.82 -6.19 -19.01
N ASP A 370 -1.69 -5.17 -18.16
CA ASP A 370 -2.79 -4.26 -17.82
C ASP A 370 -2.43 -2.84 -18.26
N ILE A 371 -3.13 -2.34 -19.28
CA ILE A 371 -2.84 -1.03 -19.89
C ILE A 371 -3.36 0.15 -19.07
N SER A 372 -4.35 -0.07 -18.19
CA SER A 372 -4.89 0.95 -17.28
C SER A 372 -4.07 1.10 -15.99
N LEU A 373 -3.37 0.05 -15.57
CA LEU A 373 -2.39 0.07 -14.48
C LEU A 373 -0.95 0.34 -14.95
N LYS A 374 -0.65 0.06 -16.23
CA LYS A 374 0.70 0.09 -16.82
C LYS A 374 1.64 -0.90 -16.16
N THR A 375 1.14 -2.13 -15.97
CA THR A 375 1.86 -3.24 -15.36
C THR A 375 1.85 -4.49 -16.23
N ILE A 376 2.88 -5.31 -16.13
CA ILE A 376 2.85 -6.71 -16.56
C ILE A 376 2.83 -7.57 -15.29
N SER A 377 1.89 -8.51 -15.20
CA SER A 377 1.57 -9.25 -13.98
C SER A 377 1.52 -10.76 -14.25
N ARG A 378 1.70 -11.58 -13.21
CA ARG A 378 1.51 -13.03 -13.29
C ARG A 378 0.79 -13.60 -12.08
N ALA A 379 0.14 -14.74 -12.24
CA ALA A 379 -0.50 -15.51 -11.17
C ALA A 379 -0.60 -17.00 -11.55
N PHE A 380 -0.89 -17.86 -10.58
CA PHE A 380 -1.28 -19.25 -10.85
C PHE A 380 -2.74 -19.33 -11.33
N MET A 381 -3.11 -20.40 -12.05
CA MET A 381 -4.46 -20.61 -12.63
C MET A 381 -5.61 -20.73 -11.60
N ASN A 382 -5.31 -20.67 -10.31
CA ASN A 382 -6.27 -20.61 -9.20
C ASN A 382 -6.41 -19.21 -8.58
N GLY A 383 -5.81 -18.17 -9.20
CA GLY A 383 -5.77 -16.79 -8.69
C GLY A 383 -4.74 -16.51 -7.59
N SER A 384 -4.08 -17.55 -7.05
CA SER A 384 -3.05 -17.37 -6.02
C SER A 384 -1.70 -16.95 -6.60
N GLY A 385 -0.82 -16.41 -5.75
CA GLY A 385 0.53 -16.02 -6.16
C GLY A 385 0.57 -14.87 -7.16
N LEU A 386 -0.41 -13.96 -7.10
CA LEU A 386 -0.47 -12.75 -7.92
C LEU A 386 0.69 -11.81 -7.56
N GLU A 387 1.47 -11.44 -8.57
CA GLU A 387 2.62 -10.52 -8.44
C GLU A 387 2.75 -9.66 -9.71
N HIS A 388 3.04 -8.36 -9.54
CA HIS A 388 3.41 -7.48 -10.65
C HIS A 388 4.89 -7.72 -10.97
N VAL A 389 5.15 -8.13 -12.21
CA VAL A 389 6.50 -8.50 -12.72
C VAL A 389 7.23 -7.24 -13.20
N ILE A 390 6.51 -6.32 -13.86
CA ILE A 390 7.02 -5.02 -14.30
C ILE A 390 5.99 -3.94 -13.93
N GLU A 391 6.36 -2.97 -13.10
CA GLU A 391 5.50 -1.84 -12.67
C GLU A 391 5.93 -0.46 -13.23
N PHE A 392 7.11 -0.38 -13.87
CA PHE A 392 7.77 0.89 -14.20
C PHE A 392 8.14 0.97 -15.67
N GLY A 393 8.18 2.17 -16.25
CA GLY A 393 8.66 2.37 -17.62
C GLY A 393 7.84 1.60 -18.65
N LEU A 394 6.52 1.57 -18.48
CA LEU A 394 5.53 1.06 -19.42
C LEU A 394 4.53 2.19 -19.71
N ASP A 395 3.96 2.21 -20.90
CA ASP A 395 2.93 3.16 -21.29
C ASP A 395 1.71 2.44 -21.89
N TYR A 396 1.94 1.58 -22.89
CA TYR A 396 0.93 0.73 -23.52
C TYR A 396 1.53 -0.63 -23.94
N PRO A 397 1.71 -1.57 -22.99
CA PRO A 397 2.20 -2.92 -23.26
C PRO A 397 1.11 -3.78 -23.95
N GLU A 398 0.87 -3.53 -25.23
CA GLU A 398 -0.22 -4.16 -26.00
C GLU A 398 0.14 -5.52 -26.60
N GLY A 399 1.41 -5.95 -26.55
CA GLY A 399 1.83 -7.30 -26.93
C GLY A 399 2.88 -7.86 -25.99
N MET A 400 2.82 -9.17 -25.73
CA MET A 400 3.66 -9.86 -24.76
C MET A 400 3.76 -11.34 -25.14
N ALA A 401 4.93 -11.96 -24.91
CA ALA A 401 5.13 -13.39 -25.13
C ALA A 401 6.19 -13.98 -24.18
N VAL A 402 5.99 -15.24 -23.79
CA VAL A 402 6.85 -16.01 -22.88
C VAL A 402 7.82 -16.88 -23.66
N ASP A 403 9.11 -16.79 -23.34
CA ASP A 403 10.13 -17.73 -23.75
C ASP A 403 10.23 -18.83 -22.69
N TRP A 404 9.43 -19.89 -22.87
CA TRP A 404 9.33 -21.02 -21.95
C TRP A 404 10.63 -21.82 -21.83
N MET A 405 11.51 -21.76 -22.83
CA MET A 405 12.80 -22.47 -22.86
C MET A 405 13.90 -21.69 -22.14
N GLY A 406 14.07 -20.41 -22.48
CA GLY A 406 15.05 -19.53 -21.84
C GLY A 406 14.62 -19.04 -20.46
N LYS A 407 13.32 -19.09 -20.15
CA LYS A 407 12.67 -18.50 -18.96
C LYS A 407 12.80 -16.98 -18.92
N ASN A 408 12.47 -16.37 -20.06
CA ASN A 408 12.42 -14.92 -20.26
C ASN A 408 10.98 -14.47 -20.62
N LEU A 409 10.67 -13.21 -20.36
CA LEU A 409 9.43 -12.53 -20.74
C LEU A 409 9.77 -11.42 -21.73
N TYR A 410 9.12 -11.41 -22.89
CA TYR A 410 9.29 -10.37 -23.91
C TYR A 410 7.99 -9.56 -24.04
N TRP A 411 8.10 -8.26 -24.32
CA TRP A 411 6.93 -7.43 -24.60
C TRP A 411 7.23 -6.31 -25.61
N ALA A 412 6.18 -5.85 -26.25
CA ALA A 412 6.14 -4.70 -27.14
C ALA A 412 5.24 -3.62 -26.52
N ASP A 413 5.75 -2.39 -26.43
CA ASP A 413 5.04 -1.26 -25.86
C ASP A 413 4.87 -0.14 -26.91
N THR A 414 3.62 0.14 -27.29
CA THR A 414 3.27 1.07 -28.38
C THR A 414 3.47 2.53 -27.99
N GLY A 415 3.35 2.87 -26.71
CA GLY A 415 3.53 4.25 -26.22
C GLY A 415 5.00 4.65 -26.10
N THR A 416 5.83 3.78 -25.55
CA THR A 416 7.29 3.98 -25.43
C THR A 416 8.06 3.66 -26.71
N ASN A 417 7.44 2.91 -27.65
CA ASN A 417 8.04 2.39 -28.88
C ASN A 417 9.29 1.55 -28.63
N ARG A 418 9.13 0.49 -27.83
CA ARG A 418 10.21 -0.42 -27.43
C ARG A 418 9.75 -1.88 -27.52
N ILE A 419 10.67 -2.76 -27.92
CA ILE A 419 10.61 -4.19 -27.64
C ILE A 419 11.69 -4.51 -26.61
N GLU A 420 11.26 -5.12 -25.51
CA GLU A 420 12.08 -5.37 -24.33
C GLU A 420 11.97 -6.82 -23.86
N VAL A 421 12.95 -7.25 -23.06
CA VAL A 421 12.99 -8.58 -22.44
C VAL A 421 13.40 -8.47 -20.97
N ALA A 422 12.86 -9.35 -20.12
CA ALA A 422 13.34 -9.59 -18.77
C ALA A 422 13.35 -11.10 -18.47
N ARG A 423 13.82 -11.50 -17.30
CA ARG A 423 13.47 -12.80 -16.73
C ARG A 423 11.97 -12.85 -16.41
N LEU A 424 11.40 -14.06 -16.27
CA LEU A 424 9.99 -14.22 -15.90
C LEU A 424 9.62 -13.59 -14.54
N ASP A 425 10.60 -13.37 -13.65
CA ASP A 425 10.46 -12.67 -12.36
C ASP A 425 10.74 -11.15 -12.43
N GLY A 426 10.90 -10.61 -13.64
CA GLY A 426 11.12 -9.17 -13.89
C GLY A 426 12.58 -8.73 -13.76
N LEU A 427 13.47 -9.62 -13.33
CA LEU A 427 14.90 -9.28 -13.17
C LEU A 427 15.61 -9.14 -14.52
N PHE A 428 16.72 -8.41 -14.48
CA PHE A 428 17.65 -8.18 -15.60
C PHE A 428 17.03 -7.60 -16.90
N ARG A 429 15.95 -6.80 -16.78
CA ARG A 429 15.32 -6.08 -17.91
C ARG A 429 16.33 -5.43 -18.87
N GLN A 430 16.22 -5.75 -20.15
CA GLN A 430 17.04 -5.26 -21.26
C GLN A 430 16.14 -4.75 -22.41
N VAL A 431 16.42 -3.57 -22.95
CA VAL A 431 15.80 -3.12 -24.22
C VAL A 431 16.49 -3.79 -25.40
N LEU A 432 15.72 -4.36 -26.33
CA LEU A 432 16.24 -5.06 -27.52
C LEU A 432 16.11 -4.22 -28.79
N VAL A 433 14.96 -3.59 -29.00
CA VAL A 433 14.68 -2.76 -30.19
C VAL A 433 14.03 -1.45 -29.76
N TRP A 434 14.62 -0.32 -30.20
CA TRP A 434 14.18 1.04 -29.86
C TRP A 434 14.41 2.06 -30.99
N LYS A 435 14.85 1.60 -32.17
CA LYS A 435 15.14 2.42 -33.35
C LYS A 435 14.29 1.98 -34.53
N ASP A 436 13.86 2.95 -35.33
CA ASP A 436 13.05 2.74 -36.54
C ASP A 436 11.78 1.87 -36.32
N LEU A 437 11.24 1.96 -35.10
CA LEU A 437 10.12 1.20 -34.58
C LEU A 437 8.92 2.15 -34.39
N ASP A 438 7.78 1.82 -34.98
CA ASP A 438 6.60 2.71 -35.05
C ASP A 438 5.32 1.90 -34.73
N ASN A 439 4.84 2.04 -33.50
CA ASN A 439 3.72 1.34 -32.87
C ASN A 439 3.82 -0.21 -32.97
N PRO A 440 4.81 -0.84 -32.31
CA PRO A 440 4.95 -2.30 -32.25
C PRO A 440 3.85 -2.94 -31.40
N ARG A 441 3.04 -3.86 -31.97
CA ARG A 441 1.83 -4.41 -31.34
C ARG A 441 1.98 -5.89 -30.95
N SER A 442 1.36 -6.84 -31.65
CA SER A 442 1.44 -8.27 -31.26
C SER A 442 2.85 -8.81 -31.49
N LEU A 443 3.24 -9.80 -30.70
CA LEU A 443 4.58 -10.36 -30.57
C LEU A 443 4.49 -11.88 -30.45
N ALA A 444 5.17 -12.61 -31.34
CA ALA A 444 5.24 -14.07 -31.32
C ALA A 444 6.70 -14.55 -31.31
N LEU A 445 6.98 -15.60 -30.54
CA LEU A 445 8.33 -16.14 -30.34
C LEU A 445 8.45 -17.55 -30.91
N ASP A 446 9.61 -17.89 -31.46
CA ASP A 446 10.02 -19.27 -31.72
C ASP A 446 11.38 -19.53 -31.01
N PRO A 447 11.37 -19.90 -29.72
CA PRO A 447 12.58 -20.22 -28.97
C PRO A 447 13.30 -21.47 -29.50
N SER A 448 12.64 -22.30 -30.31
CA SER A 448 13.25 -23.48 -30.94
C SER A 448 14.10 -23.12 -32.16
N LYS A 449 13.81 -21.99 -32.82
CA LYS A 449 14.54 -21.45 -33.97
C LYS A 449 15.29 -20.16 -33.66
N GLY A 450 15.12 -19.57 -32.46
CA GLY A 450 15.76 -18.33 -32.05
C GLY A 450 15.29 -17.09 -32.82
N TYR A 451 14.01 -17.03 -33.18
CA TYR A 451 13.38 -15.89 -33.87
C TYR A 451 12.26 -15.27 -33.03
N MET A 452 12.08 -13.96 -33.18
CA MET A 452 10.88 -13.25 -32.75
C MET A 452 10.25 -12.51 -33.93
N TYR A 453 8.92 -12.41 -33.91
CA TYR A 453 8.08 -11.83 -34.96
C TYR A 453 7.14 -10.81 -34.32
N TRP A 454 6.94 -9.66 -34.94
CA TRP A 454 5.97 -8.67 -34.44
C TRP A 454 5.26 -7.91 -35.56
N THR A 455 4.12 -7.34 -35.22
CA THR A 455 3.36 -6.42 -36.09
C THR A 455 3.69 -4.96 -35.73
N GLU A 456 3.77 -4.08 -36.71
CA GLU A 456 3.87 -2.62 -36.48
C GLU A 456 2.69 -1.90 -37.13
N TRP A 457 2.07 -0.98 -36.40
CA TRP A 457 0.89 -0.19 -36.79
C TRP A 457 1.23 1.24 -37.23
N GLY A 458 2.52 1.54 -37.38
CA GLY A 458 3.03 2.83 -37.79
C GLY A 458 2.59 3.33 -39.17
N GLY A 459 3.21 4.43 -39.62
CA GLY A 459 2.84 5.11 -40.88
C GLY A 459 2.93 4.25 -42.16
N LYS A 460 3.51 3.05 -42.07
CA LYS A 460 3.34 1.93 -43.01
C LYS A 460 3.29 0.62 -42.21
N PRO A 461 2.12 -0.02 -42.07
CA PRO A 461 2.03 -1.30 -41.39
C PRO A 461 2.84 -2.41 -42.07
N LYS A 462 3.41 -3.29 -41.26
CA LYS A 462 4.37 -4.33 -41.67
C LYS A 462 4.42 -5.46 -40.64
N ILE A 463 4.81 -6.65 -41.08
CA ILE A 463 5.24 -7.73 -40.18
C ILE A 463 6.77 -7.82 -40.25
N VAL A 464 7.42 -7.89 -39.09
CA VAL A 464 8.88 -7.84 -38.96
C VAL A 464 9.36 -9.07 -38.20
N ARG A 465 10.58 -9.53 -38.52
CA ARG A 465 11.24 -10.68 -37.86
C ARG A 465 12.67 -10.33 -37.49
N ALA A 466 13.07 -10.64 -36.27
CA ALA A 466 14.47 -10.56 -35.81
C ALA A 466 14.88 -11.85 -35.09
N TYR A 467 16.16 -11.94 -34.69
CA TYR A 467 16.57 -12.90 -33.66
C TYR A 467 16.05 -12.44 -32.28
N MET A 468 15.93 -13.36 -31.31
CA MET A 468 15.41 -13.00 -29.97
C MET A 468 16.42 -12.17 -29.14
N ASP A 469 17.61 -11.89 -29.66
CA ASP A 469 18.54 -10.90 -29.09
C ASP A 469 18.38 -9.48 -29.67
N GLY A 470 17.32 -9.24 -30.45
CA GLY A 470 17.05 -7.98 -31.15
C GLY A 470 17.83 -7.79 -32.45
N THR A 471 18.82 -8.65 -32.75
CA THR A 471 19.67 -8.46 -33.94
C THR A 471 19.08 -9.09 -35.21
N ASN A 472 19.59 -8.65 -36.37
CA ASN A 472 19.15 -9.11 -37.70
C ASN A 472 17.63 -8.92 -37.96
N SER A 473 17.10 -7.77 -37.55
CA SER A 473 15.72 -7.35 -37.87
C SER A 473 15.54 -7.14 -39.37
N ILE A 474 14.53 -7.81 -39.94
CA ILE A 474 14.14 -7.71 -41.35
C ILE A 474 12.62 -7.58 -41.49
N MET A 475 12.18 -6.82 -42.49
CA MET A 475 10.78 -6.78 -42.89
C MET A 475 10.40 -8.12 -43.54
N LEU A 476 9.37 -8.78 -43.00
CA LEU A 476 8.90 -10.09 -43.45
C LEU A 476 7.74 -9.96 -44.44
N VAL A 477 6.79 -9.05 -44.17
CA VAL A 477 5.65 -8.74 -45.04
C VAL A 477 5.48 -7.23 -45.15
N ASP A 478 5.44 -6.70 -46.38
CA ASP A 478 5.46 -5.26 -46.71
C ASP A 478 4.10 -4.68 -47.12
N LYS A 479 3.09 -5.53 -47.32
CA LYS A 479 1.76 -5.20 -47.86
C LYS A 479 0.67 -5.80 -46.98
N VAL A 480 0.51 -5.21 -45.80
CA VAL A 480 -0.51 -5.59 -44.82
C VAL A 480 -1.15 -4.31 -44.29
N GLY A 481 -2.39 -4.39 -43.83
CA GLY A 481 -3.01 -3.35 -43.02
C GLY A 481 -2.51 -3.43 -41.57
N ARG A 482 -3.29 -2.92 -40.64
CA ARG A 482 -3.11 -3.12 -39.20
C ARG A 482 -3.31 -4.60 -38.83
N ALA A 483 -2.27 -5.39 -39.05
CA ALA A 483 -2.17 -6.76 -38.57
C ALA A 483 -2.22 -6.73 -37.04
N ASN A 484 -3.28 -7.25 -36.42
CA ASN A 484 -3.39 -7.23 -34.97
C ASN A 484 -2.60 -8.39 -34.39
N ASP A 485 -3.24 -9.54 -34.22
CA ASP A 485 -2.70 -10.65 -33.46
C ASP A 485 -1.98 -11.67 -34.36
N LEU A 486 -0.97 -12.34 -33.79
CA LEU A 486 0.08 -13.02 -34.53
C LEU A 486 0.39 -14.37 -33.88
N THR A 487 0.05 -15.47 -34.55
CA THR A 487 0.23 -16.82 -33.98
C THR A 487 1.01 -17.75 -34.91
N ILE A 488 1.85 -18.59 -34.31
CA ILE A 488 2.72 -19.54 -35.00
C ILE A 488 2.15 -20.96 -34.86
N ASP A 489 2.07 -21.70 -35.96
CA ASP A 489 1.95 -23.15 -35.96
C ASP A 489 3.37 -23.75 -36.01
N TYR A 490 3.86 -24.21 -34.86
CA TYR A 490 5.22 -24.75 -34.73
C TYR A 490 5.43 -26.07 -35.49
N LYS A 491 4.35 -26.84 -35.71
CA LYS A 491 4.38 -28.16 -36.36
C LYS A 491 4.46 -28.02 -37.87
N ASP A 492 3.58 -27.21 -38.45
CA ASP A 492 3.48 -27.01 -39.89
C ASP A 492 4.33 -25.81 -40.38
N GLN A 493 5.00 -25.10 -39.46
CA GLN A 493 5.92 -23.97 -39.69
C GLN A 493 5.27 -22.85 -40.52
N ARG A 494 4.08 -22.41 -40.06
CA ARG A 494 3.33 -21.28 -40.63
C ARG A 494 3.05 -20.20 -39.59
N LEU A 495 3.00 -18.97 -40.07
CA LEU A 495 2.63 -17.77 -39.35
C LEU A 495 1.21 -17.37 -39.78
N TYR A 496 0.36 -16.98 -38.83
CA TYR A 496 -1.04 -16.57 -39.06
C TYR A 496 -1.29 -15.20 -38.41
N TRP A 497 -2.12 -14.35 -39.03
CA TRP A 497 -2.53 -13.06 -38.46
C TRP A 497 -3.95 -12.63 -38.83
N THR A 498 -4.54 -11.78 -37.99
CA THR A 498 -5.74 -10.97 -38.29
C THR A 498 -5.34 -9.64 -38.92
N ASP A 499 -6.07 -9.17 -39.94
CA ASP A 499 -5.87 -7.83 -40.53
C ASP A 499 -7.14 -6.97 -40.36
N LEU A 500 -7.03 -5.88 -39.58
CA LEU A 500 -8.15 -5.01 -39.20
C LEU A 500 -8.57 -3.99 -40.26
N ASP A 501 -7.79 -3.79 -41.32
CA ASP A 501 -8.13 -2.85 -42.41
C ASP A 501 -8.71 -3.58 -43.63
N THR A 502 -8.48 -4.89 -43.73
CA THR A 502 -8.96 -5.74 -44.83
C THR A 502 -9.94 -6.84 -44.41
N SER A 503 -10.27 -6.95 -43.11
CA SER A 503 -11.36 -7.81 -42.60
C SER A 503 -11.19 -9.30 -42.91
N MET A 504 -9.96 -9.82 -42.75
CA MET A 504 -9.62 -11.20 -43.05
C MET A 504 -8.56 -11.79 -42.11
N ILE A 505 -8.47 -13.13 -42.08
CA ILE A 505 -7.40 -13.91 -41.47
C ILE A 505 -6.52 -14.50 -42.57
N GLU A 506 -5.22 -14.30 -42.45
CA GLU A 506 -4.22 -14.74 -43.42
C GLU A 506 -3.17 -15.67 -42.79
N SER A 507 -2.41 -16.36 -43.65
CA SER A 507 -1.30 -17.21 -43.27
C SER A 507 -0.16 -17.12 -44.27
N SER A 508 1.08 -17.30 -43.83
CA SER A 508 2.26 -17.50 -44.69
C SER A 508 3.24 -18.50 -44.05
N ASN A 509 4.28 -18.92 -44.78
CA ASN A 509 5.39 -19.65 -44.18
C ASN A 509 6.31 -18.72 -43.35
N MET A 510 7.24 -19.27 -42.57
CA MET A 510 8.16 -18.50 -41.70
C MET A 510 9.12 -17.52 -42.44
N LEU A 511 9.05 -17.43 -43.77
CA LEU A 511 9.78 -16.48 -44.62
C LEU A 511 8.88 -15.37 -45.22
N GLY A 512 7.60 -15.30 -44.85
CA GLY A 512 6.63 -14.34 -45.42
C GLY A 512 6.18 -14.69 -46.84
N GLN A 513 6.47 -15.91 -47.30
CA GLN A 513 6.13 -16.43 -48.63
C GLN A 513 4.95 -17.40 -48.54
N GLU A 514 4.38 -17.80 -49.69
CA GLU A 514 3.23 -18.72 -49.73
C GLU A 514 2.04 -18.20 -48.90
N ARG A 515 1.75 -16.90 -49.09
CA ARG A 515 0.68 -16.16 -48.41
C ARG A 515 -0.68 -16.58 -48.96
N GLU A 516 -1.57 -16.98 -48.05
CA GLU A 516 -2.89 -17.54 -48.32
C GLU A 516 -3.92 -16.86 -47.40
N ILE A 517 -5.10 -16.56 -47.92
CA ILE A 517 -6.24 -16.07 -47.11
C ILE A 517 -6.98 -17.31 -46.60
N ILE A 518 -7.16 -17.38 -45.28
CA ILE A 518 -7.78 -18.54 -44.60
C ILE A 518 -9.27 -18.31 -44.37
N ALA A 519 -9.66 -17.08 -44.00
CA ALA A 519 -11.05 -16.68 -43.86
C ALA A 519 -11.22 -15.19 -44.22
N ASP A 520 -12.22 -14.91 -45.04
CA ASP A 520 -12.68 -13.58 -45.45
C ASP A 520 -14.09 -13.28 -44.90
N ASP A 521 -14.60 -12.07 -45.17
CA ASP A 521 -15.90 -11.56 -44.69
C ASP A 521 -16.03 -11.62 -43.15
N LEU A 522 -14.97 -11.17 -42.45
CA LEU A 522 -14.92 -11.06 -40.99
C LEU A 522 -15.08 -9.59 -40.56
N PRO A 523 -16.19 -9.21 -39.93
CA PRO A 523 -16.49 -7.80 -39.61
C PRO A 523 -15.41 -7.04 -38.82
N HIS A 524 -14.81 -7.63 -37.78
CA HIS A 524 -13.68 -7.06 -37.04
C HIS A 524 -12.91 -8.13 -36.23
N PRO A 525 -12.12 -8.99 -36.90
CA PRO A 525 -11.42 -10.09 -36.24
C PRO A 525 -10.20 -9.57 -35.48
N PHE A 526 -10.16 -9.74 -34.15
CA PHE A 526 -9.16 -9.08 -33.31
C PHE A 526 -8.04 -10.03 -32.86
N GLY A 527 -8.30 -10.91 -31.89
CA GLY A 527 -7.35 -11.91 -31.39
C GLY A 527 -7.40 -13.22 -32.20
N LEU A 528 -6.30 -13.97 -32.23
CA LEU A 528 -6.12 -15.17 -33.06
C LEU A 528 -5.11 -16.17 -32.48
N THR A 529 -5.56 -17.40 -32.23
CA THR A 529 -4.71 -18.51 -31.77
C THR A 529 -4.93 -19.80 -32.57
N GLN A 530 -3.97 -20.70 -32.50
CA GLN A 530 -3.91 -21.93 -33.30
C GLN A 530 -3.76 -23.16 -32.41
N TYR A 531 -4.60 -24.18 -32.61
CA TYR A 531 -4.45 -25.47 -31.94
C TYR A 531 -4.88 -26.65 -32.81
N SER A 532 -4.07 -27.72 -32.80
CA SER A 532 -4.28 -28.93 -33.61
C SER A 532 -4.42 -28.60 -35.11
N ASP A 533 -5.57 -28.88 -35.73
CA ASP A 533 -5.88 -28.56 -37.13
C ASP A 533 -6.83 -27.35 -37.28
N PHE A 534 -7.05 -26.59 -36.20
CA PHE A 534 -7.96 -25.43 -36.16
C PHE A 534 -7.26 -24.11 -35.83
N ILE A 535 -7.85 -23.02 -36.31
CA ILE A 535 -7.65 -21.65 -35.80
C ILE A 535 -8.87 -21.22 -34.98
N TYR A 536 -8.64 -20.35 -34.01
CA TYR A 536 -9.63 -19.76 -33.11
C TYR A 536 -9.44 -18.25 -33.08
N TRP A 537 -10.50 -17.46 -33.24
CA TRP A 537 -10.41 -16.00 -33.23
C TRP A 537 -11.58 -15.34 -32.50
N THR A 538 -11.43 -14.06 -32.19
CA THR A 538 -12.48 -13.19 -31.64
C THR A 538 -12.96 -12.19 -32.67
N ASP A 539 -14.25 -11.86 -32.70
CA ASP A 539 -14.77 -10.75 -33.53
C ASP A 539 -15.58 -9.78 -32.67
N TRP A 540 -15.21 -8.49 -32.73
CA TRP A 540 -15.80 -7.44 -31.88
C TRP A 540 -17.20 -7.00 -32.31
N ASN A 541 -17.60 -7.21 -33.57
CA ASN A 541 -18.92 -6.84 -34.08
C ASN A 541 -19.90 -8.02 -34.04
N LEU A 542 -19.40 -9.26 -34.02
CA LEU A 542 -20.20 -10.48 -33.82
C LEU A 542 -20.31 -10.88 -32.34
N HIS A 543 -19.51 -10.27 -31.46
CA HIS A 543 -19.48 -10.53 -30.01
C HIS A 543 -19.26 -12.02 -29.70
N SER A 544 -18.35 -12.65 -30.45
CA SER A 544 -18.17 -14.10 -30.52
C SER A 544 -16.70 -14.55 -30.43
N ILE A 545 -16.51 -15.77 -29.93
CA ILE A 545 -15.32 -16.58 -30.19
C ILE A 545 -15.70 -17.66 -31.20
N GLU A 546 -14.90 -17.81 -32.25
CA GLU A 546 -15.17 -18.70 -33.37
C GLU A 546 -13.95 -19.56 -33.72
N ARG A 547 -14.19 -20.67 -34.41
CA ARG A 547 -13.16 -21.65 -34.80
C ARG A 547 -13.43 -22.19 -36.20
N ALA A 548 -12.39 -22.38 -37.01
CA ALA A 548 -12.45 -23.02 -38.34
C ALA A 548 -11.19 -23.84 -38.66
N ASP A 549 -11.25 -24.68 -39.71
CA ASP A 549 -10.13 -25.48 -40.22
C ASP A 549 -8.96 -24.56 -40.66
N LYS A 550 -7.77 -24.75 -40.08
CA LYS A 550 -6.60 -23.85 -40.27
C LYS A 550 -6.02 -23.78 -41.70
N THR A 551 -6.49 -24.64 -42.59
CA THR A 551 -5.98 -24.78 -43.97
C THR A 551 -6.94 -24.27 -45.04
N ASN A 552 -8.20 -23.99 -44.69
CA ASN A 552 -9.24 -23.72 -45.70
C ASN A 552 -10.45 -22.90 -45.21
N GLY A 553 -10.51 -22.52 -43.92
CA GLY A 553 -11.58 -21.67 -43.36
C GLY A 553 -12.95 -22.34 -43.17
N ARG A 554 -13.08 -23.64 -43.49
CA ARG A 554 -14.36 -24.37 -43.40
C ARG A 554 -14.60 -24.91 -42.00
N ASN A 555 -15.76 -25.53 -41.81
CA ASN A 555 -16.25 -26.00 -40.51
C ASN A 555 -16.29 -24.89 -39.45
N ARG A 556 -16.59 -23.64 -39.86
CA ARG A 556 -16.75 -22.47 -38.99
C ARG A 556 -17.82 -22.75 -37.93
N THR A 557 -17.40 -22.82 -36.68
CA THR A 557 -18.26 -23.04 -35.49
C THR A 557 -18.04 -21.94 -34.47
N ILE A 558 -19.12 -21.32 -34.01
CA ILE A 558 -19.11 -20.44 -32.83
C ILE A 558 -18.86 -21.31 -31.59
N ILE A 559 -17.93 -20.89 -30.73
CA ILE A 559 -17.58 -21.54 -29.47
C ILE A 559 -18.33 -20.89 -28.30
N GLN A 560 -18.39 -19.55 -28.30
CA GLN A 560 -19.08 -18.74 -27.28
C GLN A 560 -19.59 -17.44 -27.93
N ASN A 561 -20.69 -16.88 -27.41
CA ASN A 561 -21.29 -15.62 -27.86
C ASN A 561 -21.56 -14.67 -26.69
N ARG A 562 -22.04 -13.45 -26.99
CA ARG A 562 -22.25 -12.36 -26.01
C ARG A 562 -20.98 -11.94 -25.26
N LEU A 563 -19.84 -11.96 -25.96
CA LEU A 563 -18.54 -11.56 -25.42
C LEU A 563 -18.13 -10.18 -25.98
N ASP A 564 -18.18 -9.16 -25.13
CA ASP A 564 -17.86 -7.79 -25.49
C ASP A 564 -16.36 -7.49 -25.33
N PHE A 565 -15.76 -6.91 -26.37
CA PHE A 565 -14.37 -6.42 -26.39
C PHE A 565 -13.32 -7.41 -25.87
N VAL A 566 -13.32 -8.64 -26.37
CA VAL A 566 -12.23 -9.61 -26.09
C VAL A 566 -10.93 -9.10 -26.72
N MET A 567 -9.92 -8.87 -25.89
CA MET A 567 -8.65 -8.23 -26.31
C MET A 567 -7.63 -9.25 -26.84
N ASP A 568 -7.55 -10.43 -26.23
CA ASP A 568 -6.60 -11.50 -26.57
C ASP A 568 -7.25 -12.87 -26.31
N ILE A 569 -6.78 -13.92 -26.98
CA ILE A 569 -7.30 -15.29 -27.00
C ILE A 569 -6.16 -16.29 -27.23
N LEU A 570 -5.99 -17.24 -26.31
CA LEU A 570 -4.87 -18.17 -26.30
C LEU A 570 -5.32 -19.60 -25.96
N VAL A 571 -4.62 -20.62 -26.48
CA VAL A 571 -4.87 -22.02 -26.10
C VAL A 571 -3.79 -22.47 -25.13
N PHE A 572 -4.22 -22.75 -23.90
CA PHE A 572 -3.38 -23.33 -22.86
C PHE A 572 -3.31 -24.85 -23.09
N HIS A 573 -2.18 -25.31 -23.64
CA HIS A 573 -1.84 -26.73 -23.79
C HIS A 573 -0.32 -26.90 -23.86
N SER A 574 0.20 -28.00 -23.31
CA SER A 574 1.65 -28.25 -23.25
C SER A 574 2.32 -28.30 -24.63
N SER A 575 1.63 -28.83 -25.66
CA SER A 575 2.17 -28.89 -27.04
C SER A 575 2.30 -27.52 -27.73
N ARG A 576 1.80 -26.43 -27.14
CA ARG A 576 2.07 -25.05 -27.61
C ARG A 576 3.40 -24.51 -27.08
N GLN A 577 3.98 -25.15 -26.06
CA GLN A 577 5.25 -24.80 -25.41
C GLN A 577 6.18 -26.03 -25.32
N ASP A 578 6.24 -26.80 -26.40
CA ASP A 578 7.15 -27.95 -26.56
C ASP A 578 8.50 -27.53 -27.18
N GLY A 579 9.45 -28.46 -27.27
CA GLY A 579 10.78 -28.26 -27.84
C GLY A 579 11.88 -27.99 -26.81
N PHE A 580 13.11 -27.84 -27.28
CA PHE A 580 14.29 -27.70 -26.44
C PHE A 580 15.36 -26.84 -27.14
N ASN A 581 16.05 -25.98 -26.38
CA ASN A 581 17.22 -25.22 -26.82
C ASN A 581 18.31 -25.20 -25.74
N GLU A 582 19.49 -24.67 -26.07
CA GLU A 582 20.64 -24.66 -25.16
C GLU A 582 20.48 -23.73 -23.93
N CYS A 583 19.54 -22.77 -23.96
CA CYS A 583 19.25 -21.92 -22.79
C CYS A 583 18.50 -22.69 -21.68
N ALA A 584 17.69 -23.69 -22.04
CA ALA A 584 16.91 -24.50 -21.10
C ALA A 584 17.78 -25.29 -20.10
N GLN A 585 19.07 -25.50 -20.39
CA GLN A 585 20.04 -26.03 -19.43
C GLN A 585 20.86 -24.91 -18.81
N ASN A 586 20.64 -24.65 -17.52
CA ASN A 586 21.45 -23.75 -16.69
C ASN A 586 21.60 -22.32 -17.29
N ASN A 587 20.54 -21.79 -17.91
CA ASN A 587 20.52 -20.47 -18.55
C ASN A 587 21.65 -20.28 -19.58
N GLY A 588 22.04 -21.36 -20.30
CA GLY A 588 23.18 -21.33 -21.22
C GLY A 588 24.53 -21.00 -20.56
N HIS A 589 24.65 -21.09 -19.23
CA HIS A 589 25.78 -20.56 -18.46
C HIS A 589 25.99 -19.05 -18.66
N CYS A 590 24.91 -18.30 -18.87
CA CYS A 590 24.90 -16.83 -18.93
C CYS A 590 24.59 -16.25 -17.53
N GLY A 591 25.33 -15.21 -17.12
CA GLY A 591 25.19 -14.62 -15.79
C GLY A 591 23.90 -13.83 -15.54
N GLN A 592 23.17 -13.45 -16.59
CA GLN A 592 21.88 -12.73 -16.50
C GLN A 592 20.84 -13.32 -17.48
N LEU A 593 20.84 -12.90 -18.75
CA LEU A 593 19.88 -13.39 -19.75
C LEU A 593 20.52 -14.41 -20.70
N CYS A 594 19.74 -15.38 -21.16
CA CYS A 594 20.09 -16.25 -22.28
C CYS A 594 19.07 -16.04 -23.39
N LEU A 595 19.52 -15.51 -24.53
CA LEU A 595 18.67 -15.09 -25.65
C LEU A 595 18.92 -16.04 -26.84
N ALA A 596 17.88 -16.73 -27.31
CA ALA A 596 18.01 -17.74 -28.35
C ALA A 596 18.25 -17.11 -29.74
N ILE A 597 19.13 -17.72 -30.53
CA ILE A 597 19.43 -17.33 -31.92
C ILE A 597 19.47 -18.57 -32.81
N PRO A 598 19.34 -18.47 -34.15
CA PRO A 598 19.16 -19.67 -35.00
C PRO A 598 20.35 -20.65 -35.07
N ASN A 599 21.49 -20.29 -34.45
CA ASN A 599 22.69 -21.13 -34.34
C ASN A 599 23.14 -21.28 -32.86
N GLY A 600 22.22 -21.25 -31.90
CA GLY A 600 22.50 -21.43 -30.46
C GLY A 600 21.88 -20.34 -29.59
N TYR A 601 22.70 -19.64 -28.80
CA TYR A 601 22.27 -18.53 -27.93
C TYR A 601 23.34 -17.45 -27.82
N ARG A 602 22.92 -16.26 -27.38
CA ARG A 602 23.78 -15.18 -26.91
C ARG A 602 23.41 -14.85 -25.46
N CYS A 603 24.42 -14.62 -24.61
CA CYS A 603 24.19 -14.07 -23.29
C CYS A 603 23.82 -12.59 -23.39
N GLY A 604 22.69 -12.20 -22.81
CA GLY A 604 22.25 -10.81 -22.67
C GLY A 604 22.55 -10.26 -21.27
N CYS A 605 22.51 -8.95 -21.14
CA CYS A 605 22.75 -8.22 -19.90
C CYS A 605 21.69 -7.11 -19.75
N ALA A 606 21.27 -6.83 -18.52
CA ALA A 606 20.31 -5.79 -18.21
C ALA A 606 20.69 -4.43 -18.83
N SER A 607 19.72 -3.58 -19.14
CA SER A 607 19.95 -2.28 -19.80
C SER A 607 21.07 -1.48 -19.13
N HIS A 608 22.04 -1.04 -19.95
CA HIS A 608 23.29 -0.37 -19.59
C HIS A 608 24.41 -1.23 -18.96
N TYR A 609 24.24 -2.53 -18.76
CA TYR A 609 25.33 -3.42 -18.33
C TYR A 609 26.14 -3.92 -19.53
N THR A 610 27.44 -4.14 -19.35
CA THR A 610 28.35 -4.64 -20.38
C THR A 610 28.71 -6.11 -20.16
N LEU A 611 28.61 -6.93 -21.22
CA LEU A 611 28.98 -8.35 -21.19
C LEU A 611 30.51 -8.54 -21.30
N ASP A 612 31.13 -9.29 -20.38
CA ASP A 612 32.46 -9.85 -20.63
C ASP A 612 32.34 -11.16 -21.45
N PRO A 613 32.85 -11.20 -22.70
CA PRO A 613 32.77 -12.40 -23.54
C PRO A 613 33.61 -13.58 -23.03
N LYS A 614 34.50 -13.39 -22.04
CA LYS A 614 35.30 -14.48 -21.45
C LYS A 614 34.57 -15.18 -20.31
N THR A 615 34.03 -14.43 -19.35
CA THR A 615 33.34 -15.00 -18.17
C THR A 615 31.84 -15.18 -18.36
N ARG A 616 31.23 -14.57 -19.40
CA ARG A 616 29.77 -14.51 -19.63
C ARG A 616 28.98 -13.80 -18.52
N ASN A 617 29.68 -13.04 -17.69
CA ASN A 617 29.10 -12.19 -16.67
C ASN A 617 28.90 -10.76 -17.19
N CYS A 618 28.04 -10.01 -16.52
CA CYS A 618 27.68 -8.63 -16.86
C CYS A 618 28.24 -7.68 -15.79
N SER A 619 28.99 -6.65 -16.20
CA SER A 619 29.46 -5.57 -15.32
C SER A 619 28.57 -4.33 -15.44
N SER A 620 28.47 -3.56 -14.36
CA SER A 620 27.79 -2.27 -14.33
C SER A 620 28.50 -1.23 -15.22
N PRO A 621 27.79 -0.21 -15.72
CA PRO A 621 28.41 0.87 -16.48
C PRO A 621 29.27 1.75 -15.56
N SER A 622 30.47 2.09 -16.04
CA SER A 622 31.45 2.95 -15.33
C SER A 622 31.12 4.44 -15.38
N SER A 623 30.24 4.88 -16.29
CA SER A 623 29.74 6.27 -16.29
C SER A 623 28.33 6.35 -16.85
N PHE A 624 27.49 7.18 -16.22
CA PHE A 624 26.09 7.38 -16.60
C PHE A 624 25.55 8.69 -16.01
N LEU A 625 24.39 9.11 -16.49
CA LEU A 625 23.62 10.23 -15.95
C LEU A 625 22.35 9.69 -15.30
N LEU A 626 22.06 10.17 -14.09
CA LEU A 626 20.75 10.04 -13.45
C LEU A 626 19.98 11.35 -13.60
N PHE A 627 18.68 11.26 -13.87
CA PHE A 627 17.78 12.41 -13.79
C PHE A 627 16.49 12.02 -13.07
N SER A 628 15.94 12.94 -12.28
CA SER A 628 14.69 12.71 -11.54
C SER A 628 13.54 13.48 -12.15
N GLN A 629 12.40 12.83 -12.17
CA GLN A 629 11.07 13.42 -12.35
C GLN A 629 10.36 13.43 -10.99
N ARG A 630 9.18 14.05 -10.93
CA ARG A 630 8.36 14.12 -9.70
C ARG A 630 8.11 12.76 -9.02
N SER A 631 8.04 11.64 -9.75
CA SER A 631 7.69 10.31 -9.24
C SER A 631 8.55 9.17 -9.81
N ALA A 632 9.70 9.49 -10.43
CA ALA A 632 10.59 8.52 -11.04
C ALA A 632 12.04 9.01 -10.98
N ILE A 633 12.99 8.09 -10.94
CA ILE A 633 14.42 8.36 -11.17
C ILE A 633 14.83 7.49 -12.36
N SER A 634 15.42 8.13 -13.36
CA SER A 634 15.81 7.50 -14.63
C SER A 634 17.32 7.54 -14.80
N ARG A 635 17.86 6.53 -15.49
CA ARG A 635 19.27 6.40 -15.87
C ARG A 635 19.40 6.44 -17.39
N MET A 636 20.40 7.15 -17.89
CA MET A 636 20.79 7.15 -19.31
C MET A 636 22.31 7.09 -19.47
N ILE A 637 22.78 6.50 -20.58
CA ILE A 637 24.18 6.60 -21.01
C ILE A 637 24.25 7.52 -22.24
N PRO A 638 25.07 8.60 -22.22
CA PRO A 638 25.26 9.47 -23.37
C PRO A 638 26.29 8.88 -24.35
N ASP A 639 25.95 7.77 -25.01
CA ASP A 639 26.80 7.08 -25.99
C ASP A 639 26.50 7.48 -27.44
N ASP A 640 27.40 7.11 -28.37
CA ASP A 640 27.20 7.29 -29.81
C ASP A 640 26.10 6.36 -30.38
N GLN A 641 25.71 5.32 -29.62
CA GLN A 641 24.64 4.41 -30.02
C GLN A 641 23.25 4.95 -29.69
N GLN A 642 23.12 6.04 -28.93
CA GLN A 642 21.84 6.57 -28.45
C GLN A 642 21.04 5.47 -27.71
N SER A 643 21.69 4.85 -26.71
CA SER A 643 21.05 3.90 -25.80
C SER A 643 19.84 4.56 -25.10
N PRO A 644 18.70 3.85 -24.96
CA PRO A 644 17.47 4.42 -24.43
C PRO A 644 17.57 4.62 -22.91
N ASP A 645 16.96 5.69 -22.41
CA ASP A 645 16.81 5.93 -20.98
C ASP A 645 15.93 4.87 -20.31
N ILE A 646 16.25 4.50 -19.07
CA ILE A 646 15.49 3.51 -18.30
C ILE A 646 15.02 4.11 -16.97
N ILE A 647 13.75 3.90 -16.63
CA ILE A 647 13.22 4.19 -15.29
C ILE A 647 13.72 3.11 -14.33
N LEU A 648 14.26 3.51 -13.19
CA LEU A 648 14.72 2.59 -12.16
C LEU A 648 13.52 2.09 -11.32
N PRO A 649 13.40 0.78 -11.03
CA PRO A 649 12.25 0.20 -10.33
C PRO A 649 12.34 0.48 -8.82
N ILE A 650 12.02 1.71 -8.42
CA ILE A 650 12.07 2.18 -7.04
C ILE A 650 10.64 2.49 -6.58
N HIS A 651 10.04 1.57 -5.84
CA HIS A 651 8.69 1.76 -5.30
C HIS A 651 8.66 2.88 -4.26
N GLY A 652 7.52 3.56 -4.14
CA GLY A 652 7.29 4.62 -3.14
C GLY A 652 7.86 6.01 -3.49
N LEU A 653 8.53 6.19 -4.64
CA LEU A 653 8.99 7.51 -5.10
C LEU A 653 7.83 8.50 -5.23
N ARG A 654 7.83 9.54 -4.38
CA ARG A 654 6.85 10.63 -4.41
C ARG A 654 7.51 11.97 -4.17
N ASN A 655 7.33 12.88 -5.13
CA ASN A 655 7.74 14.28 -5.09
C ASN A 655 9.25 14.52 -4.89
N VAL A 656 10.08 13.73 -5.61
CA VAL A 656 11.54 13.81 -5.60
C VAL A 656 12.02 15.21 -6.01
N LYS A 657 12.69 15.94 -5.10
CA LYS A 657 13.26 17.28 -5.36
C LYS A 657 14.65 17.21 -6.02
N ALA A 658 15.55 16.42 -5.45
CA ALA A 658 16.96 16.31 -5.81
C ALA A 658 17.41 14.83 -5.80
N ILE A 659 18.59 14.55 -6.33
CA ILE A 659 19.21 13.22 -6.35
C ILE A 659 20.73 13.33 -6.22
N ASP A 660 21.34 12.36 -5.54
CA ASP A 660 22.79 12.17 -5.44
C ASP A 660 23.12 10.67 -5.40
N TYR A 661 24.39 10.30 -5.58
CA TYR A 661 24.83 8.91 -5.74
C TYR A 661 26.14 8.63 -5.00
N ASN A 662 26.22 7.50 -4.32
CA ASN A 662 27.45 6.97 -3.73
C ASN A 662 28.01 5.86 -4.64
N PRO A 663 29.13 6.07 -5.35
CA PRO A 663 29.67 5.07 -6.26
C PRO A 663 30.31 3.85 -5.57
N LEU A 664 30.69 3.96 -4.29
CA LEU A 664 31.36 2.88 -3.54
C LEU A 664 30.38 1.75 -3.21
N ASP A 665 29.21 2.11 -2.69
CA ASP A 665 28.14 1.18 -2.30
C ASP A 665 27.04 1.06 -3.38
N ALA A 666 27.18 1.79 -4.50
CA ALA A 666 26.25 1.89 -5.62
C ALA A 666 24.82 2.35 -5.27
N PHE A 667 24.62 3.07 -4.16
CA PHE A 667 23.31 3.56 -3.71
C PHE A 667 22.96 4.96 -4.23
N ILE A 668 21.70 5.15 -4.61
CA ILE A 668 21.08 6.45 -4.97
C ILE A 668 20.39 7.02 -3.73
N TYR A 669 20.58 8.32 -3.48
CA TYR A 669 19.97 9.06 -2.38
C TYR A 669 19.06 10.17 -2.92
N TRP A 670 17.93 10.39 -2.26
CA TRP A 670 16.97 11.44 -2.62
C TRP A 670 16.25 11.97 -1.36
N PRO A 671 15.75 13.22 -1.36
CA PRO A 671 15.15 13.82 -0.18
C PRO A 671 13.71 13.33 -0.03
N PHE A 672 13.49 12.33 0.83
CA PHE A 672 12.14 11.87 1.18
C PHE A 672 11.44 12.90 2.09
N THR A 673 10.23 13.30 1.73
CA THR A 673 9.32 14.07 2.61
C THR A 673 8.57 13.19 3.62
N VAL A 674 8.99 11.92 3.79
CA VAL A 674 8.40 10.95 4.73
C VAL A 674 9.55 10.21 5.40
N MET A 675 9.93 10.63 6.61
CA MET A 675 10.86 9.85 7.44
C MET A 675 10.15 8.58 7.92
N ASN A 676 10.53 7.44 7.37
CA ASN A 676 10.00 6.14 7.78
C ASN A 676 10.76 5.58 9.00
N ILE A 677 10.71 6.32 10.12
CA ILE A 677 11.06 5.76 11.43
C ILE A 677 9.92 4.81 11.83
N ARG A 678 10.24 3.61 12.34
CA ARG A 678 9.25 2.66 12.87
C ARG A 678 8.64 3.17 14.19
N ASN A 679 7.77 4.16 14.13
CA ASN A 679 6.69 4.43 15.10
C ASN A 679 5.74 5.52 14.58
N GLN A 680 4.49 5.53 15.08
CA GLN A 680 3.45 6.45 14.60
C GLN A 680 3.68 7.90 15.07
N SER A 681 4.22 8.74 14.19
CA SER A 681 3.88 10.16 14.13
C SER A 681 4.35 10.77 12.80
N GLN A 682 3.51 11.56 12.15
CA GLN A 682 4.00 12.51 11.15
C GLN A 682 4.73 13.62 11.92
N ASN A 683 6.04 13.79 11.70
CA ASN A 683 6.78 14.91 12.27
C ASN A 683 7.00 15.99 11.18
N PRO A 684 6.19 17.07 11.14
CA PRO A 684 6.18 18.04 10.05
C PRO A 684 7.39 19.00 10.03
N GLU A 685 8.28 18.92 11.03
CA GLU A 685 9.33 19.93 11.27
C GLU A 685 10.52 19.88 10.29
N LYS A 686 10.79 18.73 9.65
CA LYS A 686 11.97 18.54 8.77
C LYS A 686 11.56 18.39 7.31
N GLN A 687 11.61 19.49 6.56
CA GLN A 687 11.38 19.52 5.11
C GLN A 687 12.73 19.65 4.36
N PRO A 688 13.33 18.57 3.83
CA PRO A 688 14.56 18.68 3.03
C PRO A 688 14.30 19.43 1.71
N HIS A 689 15.31 20.14 1.22
CA HIS A 689 15.31 20.86 -0.06
C HIS A 689 16.28 20.22 -1.05
N ASP A 690 17.56 20.19 -0.71
CA ASP A 690 18.67 19.67 -1.52
C ASP A 690 19.67 18.89 -0.66
N LEU A 691 20.54 18.09 -1.28
CA LEU A 691 21.50 17.23 -0.59
C LEU A 691 22.77 16.97 -1.40
N SER A 692 23.90 16.77 -0.71
CA SER A 692 25.19 16.44 -1.29
C SER A 692 25.99 15.50 -0.38
N ILE A 693 26.56 14.43 -0.95
CA ILE A 693 27.30 13.37 -0.27
C ILE A 693 28.80 13.70 -0.22
N ASP A 694 29.42 13.49 0.94
CA ASP A 694 30.86 13.28 1.07
C ASP A 694 31.15 11.77 1.05
N ILE A 695 31.64 11.31 -0.09
CA ILE A 695 32.01 9.92 -0.35
C ILE A 695 33.19 9.44 0.49
N PHE A 696 34.04 10.33 1.02
CA PHE A 696 35.23 9.93 1.78
C PHE A 696 34.94 9.79 3.27
N SER A 697 34.12 10.68 3.85
CA SER A 697 33.68 10.53 5.27
C SER A 697 32.44 9.66 5.44
N HIS A 698 31.81 9.21 4.35
CA HIS A 698 30.49 8.57 4.32
C HIS A 698 29.42 9.42 5.05
N THR A 699 29.39 10.73 4.77
CA THR A 699 28.42 11.68 5.33
C THR A 699 27.56 12.34 4.25
N LEU A 700 26.38 12.80 4.67
CA LEU A 700 25.34 13.40 3.85
C LEU A 700 25.00 14.78 4.39
N TYR A 701 25.33 15.81 3.62
CA TYR A 701 24.98 17.21 3.91
C TYR A 701 23.65 17.52 3.23
N TRP A 702 22.69 18.10 3.94
CA TRP A 702 21.39 18.45 3.36
C TRP A 702 20.80 19.73 3.93
N THR A 703 20.10 20.48 3.08
CA THR A 703 19.47 21.75 3.42
C THR A 703 18.02 21.54 3.83
N CYS A 704 17.60 22.16 4.94
CA CYS A 704 16.22 22.13 5.39
C CYS A 704 15.50 23.45 5.04
N GLU A 705 14.37 23.35 4.34
CA GLU A 705 13.53 24.48 3.95
C GLU A 705 12.76 25.08 5.13
N ALA A 706 12.38 24.23 6.10
CA ALA A 706 11.61 24.61 7.29
C ALA A 706 12.50 25.25 8.37
N THR A 707 13.57 24.58 8.80
CA THR A 707 14.49 25.09 9.85
C THR A 707 15.56 26.05 9.31
N ASN A 708 15.73 26.14 7.99
CA ASN A 708 16.77 26.94 7.32
C ASN A 708 18.21 26.62 7.79
N THR A 709 18.46 25.34 8.09
CA THR A 709 19.78 24.82 8.49
C THR A 709 20.44 23.98 7.41
N ILE A 710 21.77 23.90 7.46
CA ILE A 710 22.54 22.83 6.82
C ILE A 710 22.80 21.76 7.89
N ASN A 711 22.27 20.56 7.66
CA ASN A 711 22.36 19.42 8.58
C ASN A 711 23.26 18.34 7.98
N VAL A 712 23.88 17.53 8.85
CA VAL A 712 24.76 16.43 8.46
C VAL A 712 24.34 15.14 9.16
N HIS A 713 24.25 14.06 8.39
CA HIS A 713 24.07 12.69 8.87
C HIS A 713 25.17 11.80 8.31
N ARG A 714 25.43 10.64 8.91
CA ARG A 714 26.16 9.55 8.26
C ARG A 714 25.23 8.80 7.30
N LEU A 715 25.79 8.14 6.29
CA LEU A 715 25.02 7.34 5.31
C LEU A 715 24.29 6.12 5.94
N ASN A 716 24.61 5.75 7.18
CA ASN A 716 23.87 4.76 7.99
C ASN A 716 22.56 5.32 8.62
N GLY A 717 22.28 6.62 8.48
CA GLY A 717 21.12 7.34 9.04
C GLY A 717 21.39 8.11 10.35
N GLU A 718 22.51 7.85 11.02
CA GLU A 718 22.91 8.49 12.28
C GLU A 718 23.06 10.01 12.12
N GLN A 719 22.39 10.80 12.98
CA GLN A 719 22.43 12.26 12.91
C GLN A 719 23.74 12.76 13.54
N ILE A 720 24.57 13.46 12.76
CA ILE A 720 25.77 14.12 13.27
C ILE A 720 25.39 15.47 13.89
N GLY A 721 24.58 16.27 13.19
CA GLY A 721 24.06 17.53 13.74
C GLY A 721 23.86 18.63 12.71
N VAL A 722 23.92 19.88 13.18
CA VAL A 722 23.84 21.10 12.35
C VAL A 722 25.25 21.67 12.20
N VAL A 723 25.63 22.04 10.97
CA VAL A 723 26.89 22.76 10.67
C VAL A 723 26.68 24.23 10.34
N LEU A 724 25.50 24.62 9.84
CA LEU A 724 25.17 26.02 9.59
C LEU A 724 23.73 26.35 9.99
N ARG A 725 23.59 27.42 10.78
CA ARG A 725 22.34 28.05 11.21
C ARG A 725 22.57 29.55 11.39
N GLY A 726 21.60 30.37 11.04
CA GLY A 726 21.61 31.82 11.31
C GLY A 726 20.24 32.42 11.03
N ASP A 727 19.82 33.43 11.80
CA ASP A 727 18.42 33.90 11.87
C ASP A 727 17.91 34.58 10.58
N HIS A 728 18.82 34.91 9.67
CA HIS A 728 18.51 35.49 8.36
C HIS A 728 18.95 34.59 7.19
N ASP A 729 19.59 33.46 7.49
CA ASP A 729 20.04 32.52 6.46
C ASP A 729 18.90 31.64 5.97
N LYS A 730 18.92 31.37 4.66
CA LYS A 730 17.97 30.50 3.98
C LYS A 730 18.75 29.64 2.97
N PRO A 731 19.58 28.68 3.44
CA PRO A 731 20.35 27.80 2.56
C PRO A 731 19.40 26.95 1.70
N ARG A 732 19.68 26.80 0.40
CA ARG A 732 18.80 26.07 -0.53
C ARG A 732 19.55 25.04 -1.37
N ALA A 733 20.31 25.43 -2.38
CA ALA A 733 21.15 24.50 -3.14
C ALA A 733 22.47 24.26 -2.39
N ILE A 734 23.02 23.04 -2.45
CA ILE A 734 24.28 22.68 -1.79
C ILE A 734 25.12 21.72 -2.64
N VAL A 735 26.44 21.92 -2.66
CA VAL A 735 27.40 20.97 -3.24
C VAL A 735 28.67 20.93 -2.40
N VAL A 736 29.13 19.71 -2.09
CA VAL A 736 30.32 19.44 -1.28
C VAL A 736 31.53 19.20 -2.17
N ASN A 737 32.67 19.80 -1.80
CA ASN A 737 34.00 19.47 -2.33
C ASN A 737 34.86 18.97 -1.16
N ALA A 738 34.72 17.68 -0.87
CA ALA A 738 35.40 17.00 0.23
C ALA A 738 36.93 16.93 0.00
N GLU A 739 37.37 16.77 -1.25
CA GLU A 739 38.80 16.80 -1.64
C GLU A 739 39.53 18.08 -1.20
N ARG A 740 38.80 19.21 -1.09
CA ARG A 740 39.34 20.50 -0.60
C ARG A 740 38.81 20.92 0.76
N GLY A 741 37.94 20.14 1.39
CA GLY A 741 37.34 20.45 2.69
C GLY A 741 36.34 21.61 2.72
N TYR A 742 35.69 21.94 1.60
CA TYR A 742 34.73 23.06 1.51
C TYR A 742 33.36 22.63 0.96
N MET A 743 32.28 23.23 1.48
CA MET A 743 30.94 23.19 0.91
C MET A 743 30.57 24.55 0.30
N TYR A 744 29.75 24.51 -0.76
CA TYR A 744 29.27 25.68 -1.50
C TYR A 744 27.75 25.64 -1.53
N PHE A 745 27.09 26.75 -1.21
CA PHE A 745 25.63 26.78 -1.09
C PHE A 745 25.01 28.10 -1.56
N THR A 746 23.74 28.05 -1.97
CA THR A 746 22.95 29.26 -2.24
C THR A 746 22.21 29.69 -1.00
N ASN A 747 22.32 30.97 -0.65
CA ASN A 747 21.67 31.56 0.52
C ASN A 747 20.61 32.58 0.07
N MET A 748 19.35 32.18 0.14
CA MET A 748 18.20 32.92 -0.40
C MET A 748 17.64 33.94 0.60
N GLN A 749 18.52 34.82 1.11
CA GLN A 749 18.12 35.90 2.01
C GLN A 749 17.18 36.89 1.29
N GLU A 750 16.25 37.50 2.03
CA GLU A 750 15.18 38.31 1.43
C GLU A 750 15.72 39.51 0.66
N ARG A 751 15.46 39.51 -0.66
CA ARG A 751 15.93 40.52 -1.64
C ARG A 751 17.45 40.59 -1.84
N ALA A 752 18.22 39.67 -1.26
CA ALA A 752 19.68 39.64 -1.35
C ALA A 752 20.20 38.18 -1.48
N PRO A 753 19.92 37.48 -2.59
CA PRO A 753 20.42 36.12 -2.82
C PRO A 753 21.95 36.11 -2.96
N LYS A 754 22.59 35.12 -2.36
CA LYS A 754 24.06 34.98 -2.34
C LYS A 754 24.49 33.57 -2.76
N ILE A 755 25.71 33.48 -3.28
CA ILE A 755 26.47 32.23 -3.37
C ILE A 755 27.60 32.32 -2.35
N GLU A 756 27.69 31.34 -1.46
CA GLU A 756 28.59 31.32 -0.32
C GLU A 756 29.40 30.02 -0.28
N ARG A 757 30.56 30.09 0.37
CA ARG A 757 31.47 28.97 0.66
C ARG A 757 31.68 28.89 2.16
N ALA A 758 31.82 27.69 2.71
CA ALA A 758 32.30 27.45 4.06
C ALA A 758 33.12 26.15 4.09
N ALA A 759 33.94 25.95 5.12
CA ALA A 759 34.47 24.63 5.44
C ALA A 759 33.33 23.67 5.80
N LEU A 760 33.56 22.34 5.75
CA LEU A 760 32.51 21.34 5.99
C LEU A 760 31.87 21.42 7.40
N ASP A 761 32.57 21.97 8.38
CA ASP A 761 32.06 22.24 9.73
C ASP A 761 31.28 23.56 9.87
N GLY A 762 31.13 24.32 8.77
CA GLY A 762 30.51 25.65 8.76
C GLY A 762 31.45 26.80 9.12
N THR A 763 32.71 26.53 9.47
CA THR A 763 33.74 27.57 9.68
C THR A 763 34.24 28.13 8.34
N GLU A 764 35.18 29.10 8.35
CA GLU A 764 35.78 29.68 7.13
C GLU A 764 34.72 30.18 6.10
N ARG A 765 33.61 30.73 6.61
CA ARG A 765 32.46 31.18 5.81
C ARG A 765 32.74 32.49 5.06
N GLU A 766 32.60 32.44 3.74
CA GLU A 766 32.89 33.52 2.80
C GLU A 766 31.76 33.71 1.78
N VAL A 767 31.44 34.96 1.44
CA VAL A 767 30.44 35.29 0.42
C VAL A 767 31.14 35.51 -0.92
N LEU A 768 30.95 34.61 -1.89
CA LEU A 768 31.59 34.70 -3.20
C LEU A 768 30.89 35.75 -4.09
N PHE A 769 29.55 35.74 -4.12
CA PHE A 769 28.77 36.64 -4.96
C PHE A 769 27.52 37.17 -4.27
N THR A 770 27.29 38.48 -4.39
CA THR A 770 26.11 39.23 -3.90
C THR A 770 25.35 39.97 -5.01
N THR A 771 25.91 40.04 -6.22
CA THR A 771 25.39 40.85 -7.34
C THR A 771 25.20 39.99 -8.59
N GLY A 772 24.23 40.36 -9.43
CA GLY A 772 23.89 39.58 -10.61
C GLY A 772 23.38 38.17 -10.27
N LEU A 773 22.56 38.08 -9.22
CA LEU A 773 21.83 36.88 -8.79
C LEU A 773 20.39 37.32 -8.49
N LEU A 774 19.42 36.47 -8.84
CA LEU A 774 18.01 36.60 -8.43
C LEU A 774 17.53 35.29 -7.79
N ARG A 775 17.80 34.17 -8.46
CA ARG A 775 17.37 32.84 -8.05
C ARG A 775 18.33 31.76 -8.57
N PRO A 776 19.54 31.62 -8.00
CA PRO A 776 20.42 30.49 -8.28
C PRO A 776 19.79 29.21 -7.71
N VAL A 777 19.36 28.29 -8.59
CA VAL A 777 18.59 27.08 -8.19
C VAL A 777 19.47 25.85 -8.00
N ALA A 778 20.55 25.72 -8.77
CA ALA A 778 21.46 24.58 -8.69
C ALA A 778 22.93 25.01 -8.81
N LEU A 779 23.80 24.24 -8.15
CA LEU A 779 25.26 24.37 -8.15
C LEU A 779 25.89 23.04 -8.60
N VAL A 780 27.05 23.08 -9.26
CA VAL A 780 27.92 21.90 -9.42
C VAL A 780 29.38 22.32 -9.45
N ILE A 781 30.26 21.42 -9.02
CA ILE A 781 31.71 21.62 -8.98
C ILE A 781 32.40 20.65 -9.95
N ASP A 782 33.47 21.13 -10.57
CA ASP A 782 34.44 20.30 -11.28
C ASP A 782 35.79 20.47 -10.58
N ASN A 783 36.22 19.47 -9.80
CA ASN A 783 37.49 19.57 -9.08
C ASN A 783 38.72 19.44 -10.01
N LYS A 784 38.58 18.71 -11.12
CA LYS A 784 39.60 18.48 -12.16
C LYS A 784 39.92 19.78 -12.91
N LEU A 785 38.93 20.65 -13.14
CA LEU A 785 39.13 22.03 -13.63
C LEU A 785 39.30 23.08 -12.52
N GLY A 786 38.93 22.76 -11.27
CA GLY A 786 38.93 23.72 -10.17
C GLY A 786 37.86 24.82 -10.29
N LYS A 787 36.69 24.50 -10.87
CA LYS A 787 35.60 25.45 -11.15
C LYS A 787 34.30 25.12 -10.43
N LEU A 788 33.53 26.19 -10.15
CA LEU A 788 32.14 26.16 -9.71
C LEU A 788 31.26 26.62 -10.87
N PHE A 789 30.11 25.98 -11.05
CA PHE A 789 29.08 26.35 -12.03
C PHE A 789 27.75 26.51 -11.31
N TRP A 790 26.91 27.45 -11.76
CA TRP A 790 25.55 27.61 -11.26
C TRP A 790 24.60 28.02 -12.37
N VAL A 791 23.31 27.85 -12.10
CA VAL A 791 22.24 28.32 -12.99
C VAL A 791 21.22 29.15 -12.23
N ASP A 792 20.92 30.33 -12.74
CA ASP A 792 19.90 31.23 -12.21
C ASP A 792 18.63 31.13 -13.06
N ALA A 793 17.52 30.77 -12.42
CA ALA A 793 16.26 30.49 -13.11
C ALA A 793 15.49 31.75 -13.51
N ASP A 794 15.68 32.86 -12.80
CA ASP A 794 14.97 34.12 -13.06
C ASP A 794 15.80 35.02 -14.01
N LEU A 795 17.14 34.97 -13.92
CA LEU A 795 18.07 35.55 -14.91
C LEU A 795 18.29 34.67 -16.15
N LYS A 796 17.80 33.42 -16.14
CA LYS A 796 17.79 32.46 -17.27
C LYS A 796 19.15 32.22 -17.91
N ARG A 797 20.18 32.04 -17.08
CA ARG A 797 21.57 31.85 -17.55
C ARG A 797 22.38 30.90 -16.68
N ILE A 798 23.33 30.24 -17.33
CA ILE A 798 24.36 29.39 -16.72
C ILE A 798 25.65 30.20 -16.63
N GLU A 799 26.25 30.23 -15.45
CA GLU A 799 27.49 30.95 -15.15
C GLU A 799 28.53 30.02 -14.52
N SER A 800 29.79 30.42 -14.57
CA SER A 800 30.92 29.68 -14.01
C SER A 800 31.95 30.63 -13.40
N CYS A 801 32.67 30.17 -12.39
CA CYS A 801 33.84 30.83 -11.81
C CYS A 801 34.88 29.79 -11.37
N ASP A 802 36.06 30.24 -10.97
CA ASP A 802 37.02 29.40 -10.26
C ASP A 802 36.54 29.18 -8.81
N LEU A 803 36.95 28.10 -8.15
CA LEU A 803 36.54 27.76 -6.77
C LEU A 803 36.87 28.84 -5.70
N SER A 804 37.67 29.86 -6.05
CA SER A 804 37.94 31.06 -5.23
C SER A 804 36.95 32.22 -5.43
N GLY A 805 35.97 32.09 -6.33
CA GLY A 805 35.12 33.19 -6.79
C GLY A 805 35.72 34.05 -7.91
N ALA A 806 36.98 33.81 -8.29
CA ALA A 806 37.65 34.51 -9.39
C ALA A 806 37.09 34.11 -10.78
N ASN A 807 37.39 34.93 -11.80
CA ASN A 807 37.13 34.62 -13.22
C ASN A 807 35.67 34.20 -13.53
N ARG A 808 34.70 34.94 -12.99
CA ARG A 808 33.27 34.79 -13.29
C ARG A 808 32.97 35.05 -14.77
N VAL A 809 32.36 34.08 -15.44
CA VAL A 809 31.95 34.12 -16.85
C VAL A 809 30.53 33.59 -17.02
N THR A 810 29.78 34.11 -18.00
CA THR A 810 28.52 33.51 -18.46
C THR A 810 28.82 32.50 -19.55
N LEU A 811 28.28 31.28 -19.45
CA LEU A 811 28.46 30.22 -20.45
C LEU A 811 27.31 30.16 -21.45
N GLN A 812 26.06 30.38 -20.99
CA GLN A 812 24.86 30.35 -21.82
C GLN A 812 23.79 31.24 -21.20
N ASP A 813 23.19 32.13 -22.01
CA ASP A 813 22.21 33.15 -21.58
C ASP A 813 20.90 33.11 -22.39
N SER A 814 20.85 32.28 -23.43
CA SER A 814 19.85 32.31 -24.49
C SER A 814 19.14 30.95 -24.59
N ASN A 815 17.84 30.96 -24.92
CA ASN A 815 16.97 29.78 -24.98
C ASN A 815 16.97 28.93 -23.69
N ILE A 816 16.97 29.57 -22.52
CA ILE A 816 16.75 28.95 -21.20
C ILE A 816 15.43 29.53 -20.64
N LEU A 817 14.59 28.70 -20.02
CA LEU A 817 13.27 29.10 -19.51
C LEU A 817 13.10 28.80 -18.02
N GLN A 818 13.25 27.54 -17.61
CA GLN A 818 13.13 27.09 -16.21
C GLN A 818 14.16 26.00 -15.89
N PRO A 819 15.45 26.36 -15.73
CA PRO A 819 16.49 25.43 -15.36
C PRO A 819 16.35 25.00 -13.89
N MET A 820 16.35 23.69 -13.61
CA MET A 820 16.15 23.15 -12.25
C MET A 820 17.39 22.44 -11.67
N GLY A 821 18.29 21.96 -12.52
CA GLY A 821 19.44 21.13 -12.12
C GLY A 821 20.56 21.20 -13.16
N LEU A 822 21.78 20.98 -12.69
CA LEU A 822 23.03 21.21 -13.41
C LEU A 822 24.06 20.15 -12.97
N THR A 823 24.78 19.52 -13.90
CA THR A 823 25.81 18.52 -13.57
C THR A 823 26.93 18.44 -14.62
N VAL A 824 28.08 17.82 -14.30
CA VAL A 824 29.26 17.73 -15.18
C VAL A 824 29.59 16.26 -15.44
N LEU A 825 29.73 15.87 -16.72
CA LEU A 825 30.22 14.55 -17.12
C LEU A 825 31.27 14.69 -18.24
N GLY A 826 32.47 14.17 -18.02
CA GLY A 826 33.60 14.32 -18.93
C GLY A 826 33.86 15.79 -19.26
N ASN A 827 33.91 16.14 -20.55
CA ASN A 827 34.13 17.52 -21.01
C ASN A 827 32.84 18.36 -21.20
N HIS A 828 31.69 17.89 -20.70
CA HIS A 828 30.41 18.53 -20.92
C HIS A 828 29.69 18.91 -19.62
N LEU A 829 29.03 20.07 -19.65
CA LEU A 829 28.11 20.55 -18.63
C LEU A 829 26.68 20.27 -19.11
N TYR A 830 25.92 19.50 -18.33
CA TYR A 830 24.54 19.09 -18.62
C TYR A 830 23.56 19.86 -17.72
N TRP A 831 22.38 20.20 -18.23
CA TRP A 831 21.30 20.79 -17.44
C TRP A 831 19.92 20.28 -17.86
N ILE A 832 18.96 20.46 -16.95
CA ILE A 832 17.53 20.18 -17.17
C ILE A 832 16.70 21.45 -17.18
N ASP A 833 15.87 21.65 -18.21
CA ASP A 833 14.86 22.71 -18.25
C ASP A 833 13.46 22.10 -18.15
N ARG A 834 12.77 22.43 -17.06
CA ARG A 834 11.44 21.89 -16.70
C ARG A 834 10.31 22.49 -17.53
N GLN A 835 10.46 23.70 -18.05
CA GLN A 835 9.45 24.33 -18.90
C GLN A 835 9.61 23.87 -20.37
N GLN A 836 10.85 23.66 -20.82
CA GLN A 836 11.13 23.08 -22.14
C GLN A 836 10.98 21.55 -22.19
N GLN A 837 10.98 20.88 -21.03
CA GLN A 837 10.94 19.41 -20.91
C GLN A 837 12.12 18.73 -21.62
N MET A 838 13.33 19.29 -21.48
CA MET A 838 14.53 18.80 -22.17
C MET A 838 15.75 18.65 -21.24
N ILE A 839 16.62 17.70 -21.60
CA ILE A 839 18.02 17.63 -21.16
C ILE A 839 18.89 18.16 -22.29
N GLU A 840 19.78 19.09 -21.97
CA GLU A 840 20.76 19.67 -22.89
C GLU A 840 22.17 19.61 -22.30
N ARG A 841 23.19 19.67 -23.17
CA ARG A 841 24.59 19.79 -22.77
C ARG A 841 25.34 20.83 -23.59
N VAL A 842 26.47 21.30 -23.05
CA VAL A 842 27.40 22.24 -23.68
C VAL A 842 28.85 21.88 -23.30
N GLU A 843 29.84 22.31 -24.08
CA GLU A 843 31.27 22.10 -23.74
C GLU A 843 31.67 22.96 -22.53
N LYS A 844 32.15 22.32 -21.44
CA LYS A 844 32.28 22.94 -20.11
C LYS A 844 33.34 24.05 -20.00
N THR A 845 34.21 24.15 -20.99
CA THR A 845 35.34 25.11 -21.02
C THR A 845 35.00 26.44 -21.67
N ASN A 846 34.00 26.48 -22.57
CA ASN A 846 33.82 27.59 -23.51
C ASN A 846 32.36 27.97 -23.83
N GLY A 847 31.36 27.16 -23.44
CA GLY A 847 29.95 27.44 -23.74
C GLY A 847 29.51 27.13 -25.18
N TYR A 848 30.35 26.48 -25.99
CA TYR A 848 30.03 26.12 -27.38
C TYR A 848 29.50 24.68 -27.52
N LYS A 849 29.05 24.34 -28.74
CA LYS A 849 28.49 23.03 -29.11
C LYS A 849 27.30 22.59 -28.23
N ARG A 850 26.34 23.49 -28.00
CA ARG A 850 25.07 23.13 -27.35
C ARG A 850 24.35 22.03 -28.14
N THR A 851 24.10 20.89 -27.51
CA THR A 851 23.34 19.78 -28.10
C THR A 851 22.19 19.37 -27.17
N ARG A 852 21.00 19.19 -27.74
CA ARG A 852 19.87 18.53 -27.08
C ARG A 852 20.13 17.03 -27.00
N ILE A 853 19.89 16.45 -25.84
CA ILE A 853 20.08 15.00 -25.60
C ILE A 853 18.74 14.29 -25.69
N GLN A 854 17.74 14.77 -24.94
CA GLN A 854 16.41 14.18 -24.86
C GLN A 854 15.38 15.28 -24.61
N GLY A 855 14.14 15.07 -25.05
CA GLY A 855 13.04 16.01 -24.89
C GLY A 855 11.69 15.33 -24.63
N ARG A 856 10.66 16.13 -24.35
CA ARG A 856 9.32 15.69 -23.89
C ARG A 856 9.33 15.04 -22.48
N ILE A 857 10.37 15.27 -21.69
CA ILE A 857 10.47 14.74 -20.31
C ILE A 857 9.67 15.64 -19.36
N ALA A 858 8.44 15.23 -19.04
CA ALA A 858 7.59 15.95 -18.11
C ALA A 858 8.18 15.98 -16.68
N HIS A 859 7.95 17.08 -15.96
CA HIS A 859 8.22 17.24 -14.53
C HIS A 859 9.65 16.90 -14.05
N LEU A 860 10.68 17.23 -14.85
CA LEU A 860 12.08 17.23 -14.43
C LEU A 860 12.30 18.00 -13.11
N THR A 861 13.08 17.44 -12.19
CA THR A 861 13.42 18.05 -10.89
C THR A 861 14.92 18.13 -10.63
N GLY A 862 15.69 17.06 -10.84
CA GLY A 862 17.13 17.00 -10.59
C GLY A 862 17.89 16.22 -11.67
N ILE A 863 19.21 16.43 -11.75
CA ILE A 863 20.13 15.70 -12.64
C ILE A 863 21.49 15.57 -11.96
N HIS A 864 22.11 14.39 -12.04
CA HIS A 864 23.38 14.05 -11.41
C HIS A 864 24.22 13.15 -12.34
N ALA A 865 25.53 13.35 -12.38
CA ALA A 865 26.47 12.65 -13.25
C ALA A 865 27.40 11.74 -12.44
N ILE A 866 27.60 10.52 -12.92
CA ILE A 866 28.42 9.50 -12.27
C ILE A 866 29.62 9.21 -13.19
N GLU A 867 30.83 9.43 -12.65
CA GLU A 867 32.09 8.90 -13.18
C GLU A 867 32.61 7.82 -12.20
N ASP A 868 33.34 6.85 -12.74
CA ASP A 868 33.98 5.79 -11.94
C ASP A 868 35.04 6.36 -10.99
N ILE A 869 35.18 5.78 -9.79
CA ILE A 869 36.15 6.22 -8.79
C ILE A 869 37.43 5.39 -8.92
N ASP A 870 38.58 6.05 -9.07
CA ASP A 870 39.87 5.37 -8.91
C ASP A 870 40.09 5.02 -7.42
N MET A 871 40.15 3.72 -7.13
CA MET A 871 40.37 3.18 -5.79
C MET A 871 41.73 3.59 -5.20
N GLU A 872 42.74 3.90 -6.01
CA GLU A 872 44.03 4.43 -5.51
C GLU A 872 43.90 5.90 -5.08
N GLU A 873 43.19 6.72 -5.87
CA GLU A 873 42.90 8.13 -5.54
C GLU A 873 42.03 8.22 -4.27
N PHE A 874 40.95 7.42 -4.21
CA PHE A 874 40.10 7.32 -3.01
C PHE A 874 40.87 6.87 -1.76
N SER A 875 41.75 5.87 -1.90
CA SER A 875 42.58 5.33 -0.82
C SER A 875 43.67 6.30 -0.33
N SER A 876 43.92 7.39 -1.07
CA SER A 876 44.88 8.45 -0.74
C SER A 876 44.29 9.58 0.11
N HIS A 877 42.97 9.79 0.06
CA HIS A 877 42.30 10.86 0.80
C HIS A 877 42.34 10.61 2.31
N PRO A 878 42.74 11.58 3.15
CA PRO A 878 43.03 11.32 4.57
C PRO A 878 41.79 10.95 5.41
N CYS A 879 40.57 11.24 4.93
CA CYS A 879 39.34 10.87 5.61
C CYS A 879 38.77 9.49 5.21
N SER A 880 39.19 8.87 4.09
CA SER A 880 38.58 7.62 3.59
C SER A 880 38.86 6.38 4.44
N ARG A 881 39.79 6.48 5.41
CA ARG A 881 40.11 5.42 6.37
C ARG A 881 39.63 5.83 7.75
N ASP A 882 38.66 5.08 8.29
CA ASP A 882 38.08 5.27 9.62
C ASP A 882 37.61 6.73 9.91
N ASN A 883 37.09 7.45 8.90
CA ASN A 883 36.75 8.89 8.98
C ASN A 883 37.94 9.75 9.47
N GLY A 884 39.17 9.43 9.09
CA GLY A 884 40.39 10.08 9.60
C GLY A 884 40.63 9.87 11.11
N LYS A 885 39.94 8.89 11.72
CA LYS A 885 39.75 8.67 13.18
C LYS A 885 38.92 9.75 13.89
N CYS A 886 38.21 10.60 13.14
CA CYS A 886 37.36 11.63 13.68
C CYS A 886 36.01 11.06 14.14
N SER A 887 35.57 11.45 15.34
CA SER A 887 34.27 11.03 15.87
C SER A 887 33.08 11.53 15.06
N HIS A 888 33.12 12.77 14.56
CA HIS A 888 32.01 13.42 13.85
C HIS A 888 32.43 13.81 12.43
N LEU A 889 33.04 14.98 12.23
CA LEU A 889 33.44 15.47 10.92
C LEU A 889 34.95 15.30 10.71
N CYS A 890 35.34 14.87 9.51
CA CYS A 890 36.73 14.90 9.04
C CYS A 890 36.85 15.87 7.87
N ILE A 891 37.87 16.73 7.90
CA ILE A 891 38.13 17.73 6.87
C ILE A 891 39.57 17.59 6.40
N ALA A 892 39.77 17.31 5.10
CA ALA A 892 41.11 17.35 4.50
C ALA A 892 41.59 18.80 4.41
N LYS A 893 42.72 19.12 5.05
CA LYS A 893 43.42 20.39 4.81
C LYS A 893 44.43 20.23 3.66
N GLY A 894 44.76 21.34 3.01
CA GLY A 894 45.63 21.38 1.83
C GLY A 894 47.11 20.99 2.07
N ASP A 895 47.45 20.56 3.28
CA ASP A 895 48.72 19.93 3.65
C ASP A 895 48.68 18.38 3.58
N GLY A 896 47.51 17.80 3.30
CA GLY A 896 47.28 16.36 3.26
C GLY A 896 46.90 15.74 4.61
N THR A 897 46.65 16.54 5.65
CA THR A 897 46.27 16.03 6.98
C THR A 897 44.75 16.00 7.18
N PRO A 898 44.21 14.99 7.92
CA PRO A 898 42.82 15.03 8.37
C PRO A 898 42.72 15.92 9.62
N ARG A 899 41.86 16.94 9.56
CA ARG A 899 41.44 17.73 10.72
C ARG A 899 40.06 17.25 11.17
N CYS A 900 39.94 16.81 12.42
CA CYS A 900 38.65 16.53 13.02
C CYS A 900 37.95 17.83 13.45
N SER A 901 36.62 17.86 13.28
CA SER A 901 35.78 18.98 13.69
C SER A 901 34.38 18.51 14.12
N CYS A 902 33.60 19.45 14.64
CA CYS A 902 32.36 19.18 15.37
C CYS A 902 31.19 20.01 14.83
N PRO A 903 29.96 19.50 14.91
CA PRO A 903 28.75 20.29 14.62
C PRO A 903 28.56 21.40 15.67
N VAL A 904 27.76 22.43 15.35
CA VAL A 904 27.59 23.69 16.12
C VAL A 904 27.21 23.54 17.60
N HIS A 905 26.75 22.37 18.02
CA HIS A 905 26.32 22.06 19.40
C HIS A 905 27.35 21.28 20.22
N LEU A 906 28.51 20.91 19.64
CA LEU A 906 29.57 20.13 20.28
C LEU A 906 30.93 20.82 20.10
N VAL A 907 31.85 20.57 21.02
CA VAL A 907 33.21 21.13 21.02
C VAL A 907 34.23 19.99 20.90
N LEU A 908 35.31 20.23 20.14
CA LEU A 908 36.40 19.26 20.00
C LEU A 908 37.18 19.15 21.32
N LEU A 909 37.33 17.93 21.82
CA LEU A 909 37.99 17.64 23.08
C LEU A 909 39.53 17.65 22.94
N GLN A 910 40.23 17.55 24.08
CA GLN A 910 41.69 17.66 24.16
C GLN A 910 42.46 16.55 23.40
N ASP A 911 41.79 15.48 22.98
CA ASP A 911 42.38 14.43 22.13
C ASP A 911 42.46 14.82 20.64
N LEU A 912 41.79 15.91 20.25
CA LEU A 912 41.64 16.41 18.88
C LEU A 912 40.93 15.42 17.92
N LEU A 913 40.17 14.46 18.45
CA LEU A 913 39.45 13.42 17.70
C LEU A 913 37.98 13.29 18.11
N THR A 914 37.68 13.41 19.40
CA THR A 914 36.32 13.29 19.95
C THR A 914 35.66 14.66 20.12
N CYS A 915 34.38 14.73 19.77
CA CYS A 915 33.51 15.86 20.09
C CYS A 915 32.71 15.52 21.34
N GLY A 916 32.62 16.45 22.28
CA GLY A 916 31.74 16.36 23.45
C GLY A 916 30.84 17.58 23.54
N GLU A 917 29.89 17.54 24.47
CA GLU A 917 29.17 18.75 24.88
C GLU A 917 30.18 19.77 25.45
N PRO A 918 29.93 21.09 25.30
CA PRO A 918 30.77 22.11 25.94
C PRO A 918 30.78 21.88 27.46
N PRO A 919 31.93 22.03 28.14
CA PRO A 919 31.98 21.89 29.59
C PRO A 919 31.15 23.01 30.25
N THR A 920 29.97 22.64 30.74
CA THR A 920 29.19 23.43 31.69
C THR A 920 29.93 23.54 33.03
N CYS A 921 29.44 24.40 33.94
CA CYS A 921 30.13 24.82 35.15
C CYS A 921 30.59 23.64 36.05
N SER A 922 31.51 23.93 36.98
CA SER A 922 31.95 22.96 38.00
C SER A 922 30.74 22.37 38.74
N PRO A 923 30.73 21.08 39.16
CA PRO A 923 29.57 20.47 39.82
C PRO A 923 29.10 21.16 41.11
N ASP A 924 29.90 22.07 41.68
CA ASP A 924 29.56 22.92 42.83
C ASP A 924 28.88 24.26 42.43
N GLN A 925 28.56 24.46 41.15
CA GLN A 925 28.04 25.70 40.56
C GLN A 925 26.73 25.48 39.78
N PHE A 926 25.88 26.51 39.76
CA PHE A 926 24.61 26.60 39.05
C PHE A 926 24.74 27.55 37.85
N THR A 927 24.02 27.24 36.77
CA THR A 927 23.93 28.08 35.55
C THR A 927 22.60 28.84 35.55
N CYS A 928 22.64 30.16 35.37
CA CYS A 928 21.44 30.93 35.03
C CYS A 928 20.82 30.43 33.71
N ALA A 929 19.52 30.70 33.45
CA ALA A 929 18.85 30.16 32.26
C ALA A 929 19.18 30.92 30.96
N THR A 930 19.75 32.13 31.09
CA THR A 930 20.27 32.93 29.98
C THR A 930 21.52 32.31 29.35
N GLY A 931 21.59 32.33 28.02
CA GLY A 931 22.58 31.57 27.22
C GLY A 931 24.01 32.12 27.18
N GLU A 932 24.38 33.05 28.06
CA GLU A 932 25.77 33.49 28.27
C GLU A 932 26.21 33.05 29.67
N ILE A 933 27.39 32.43 29.76
CA ILE A 933 27.74 31.57 30.91
C ILE A 933 28.23 32.38 32.11
N ASP A 934 27.30 32.86 32.94
CA ASP A 934 27.57 33.20 34.33
C ASP A 934 27.27 31.99 35.25
N CYS A 935 28.32 31.49 35.91
CA CYS A 935 28.28 30.35 36.84
C CYS A 935 28.24 30.88 38.29
N ILE A 936 27.09 30.81 38.96
CA ILE A 936 27.00 31.14 40.40
C ILE A 936 27.32 29.90 41.25
N PRO A 937 27.85 30.04 42.48
CA PRO A 937 27.99 28.90 43.40
C PRO A 937 26.61 28.33 43.77
N MET A 938 26.49 27.03 43.99
CA MET A 938 25.25 26.39 44.48
C MET A 938 24.74 26.91 45.85
N ALA A 939 25.51 27.77 46.52
CA ALA A 939 25.13 28.45 47.75
C ALA A 939 24.34 29.76 47.53
N TRP A 940 24.30 30.31 46.31
CA TRP A 940 23.53 31.51 45.93
C TRP A 940 22.32 31.09 45.09
N ARG A 941 21.57 30.10 45.57
CA ARG A 941 20.36 29.61 44.93
C ARG A 941 19.32 29.39 46.01
N CYS A 942 18.19 30.08 45.93
CA CYS A 942 17.16 30.09 46.96
C CYS A 942 17.67 30.65 48.30
N ASP A 943 18.51 31.69 48.26
CA ASP A 943 18.98 32.42 49.45
C ASP A 943 18.21 33.74 49.71
N GLY A 944 17.33 34.13 48.78
CA GLY A 944 16.43 35.28 48.89
C GLY A 944 16.92 36.54 48.16
N PHE A 945 18.05 36.46 47.47
CA PHE A 945 18.57 37.47 46.55
C PHE A 945 18.58 36.93 45.11
N SER A 946 18.75 37.81 44.13
CA SER A 946 18.79 37.43 42.71
C SER A 946 20.13 37.84 42.11
N GLU A 947 21.01 36.86 41.99
CA GLU A 947 22.36 36.97 41.43
C GLU A 947 22.34 36.69 39.91
N CYS A 948 21.36 35.93 39.43
CA CYS A 948 21.01 35.82 38.01
C CYS A 948 20.18 37.03 37.53
N ASP A 949 20.61 37.66 36.44
CA ASP A 949 19.90 38.78 35.76
C ASP A 949 18.45 38.44 35.33
N ASP A 950 18.10 37.15 35.30
CA ASP A 950 16.79 36.59 34.92
C ASP A 950 16.00 35.95 36.09
N GLN A 951 16.50 35.98 37.32
CA GLN A 951 15.89 35.40 38.54
C GLN A 951 15.73 33.85 38.54
N SER A 952 16.42 33.13 37.65
CA SER A 952 16.36 31.65 37.56
C SER A 952 16.93 30.90 38.77
N ASP A 953 17.66 31.60 39.62
CA ASP A 953 18.22 31.13 40.89
C ASP A 953 17.18 31.03 42.01
N GLU A 954 16.18 31.91 42.03
CA GLU A 954 15.07 31.93 43.00
C GLU A 954 13.80 31.21 42.48
N GLU A 955 13.72 30.88 41.17
CA GLU A 955 12.61 30.07 40.64
C GLU A 955 12.78 28.55 40.89
N ASN A 956 11.65 27.86 41.16
CA ASN A 956 11.57 26.41 41.39
C ASN A 956 12.57 25.87 42.44
N CYS A 957 12.64 26.54 43.59
CA CYS A 957 13.38 26.08 44.75
C CYS A 957 12.95 24.68 45.22
N PRO A 958 13.91 23.75 45.45
CA PRO A 958 13.59 22.40 45.88
C PRO A 958 13.03 22.38 47.30
N ILE A 959 12.00 21.56 47.54
CA ILE A 959 11.42 21.34 48.87
C ILE A 959 12.51 20.74 49.79
N CYS A 960 12.69 21.32 50.98
CA CYS A 960 13.73 20.94 51.93
C CYS A 960 13.69 19.43 52.28
N SER A 961 14.86 18.86 52.60
CA SER A 961 14.94 17.44 52.98
C SER A 961 14.21 17.14 54.30
N ALA A 962 13.83 15.88 54.53
CA ALA A 962 13.07 15.47 55.72
C ALA A 962 13.81 15.64 57.08
N THR A 963 15.06 16.10 57.06
CA THR A 963 15.87 16.47 58.23
C THR A 963 16.06 17.99 58.38
N GLN A 964 15.43 18.80 57.53
CA GLN A 964 15.51 20.26 57.51
C GLN A 964 14.13 20.89 57.70
N PHE A 965 14.08 22.04 58.36
CA PHE A 965 12.88 22.85 58.52
C PHE A 965 12.90 23.99 57.49
N GLN A 966 11.76 24.23 56.84
CA GLN A 966 11.60 25.31 55.87
C GLN A 966 11.03 26.55 56.57
N CYS A 967 11.78 27.66 56.56
CA CYS A 967 11.27 28.97 56.98
C CYS A 967 10.13 29.42 56.04
N GLU A 968 9.25 30.33 56.48
CA GLU A 968 8.08 30.75 55.67
C GLU A 968 8.50 31.45 54.36
N LYS A 969 9.71 32.01 54.32
CA LYS A 969 10.36 32.54 53.10
C LYS A 969 11.17 31.54 52.26
N GLY A 970 11.09 30.24 52.52
CA GLY A 970 11.69 29.19 51.68
C GLY A 970 13.10 28.73 52.06
N GLN A 971 13.87 29.52 52.82
CA GLN A 971 15.17 29.16 53.41
C GLN A 971 15.07 27.82 54.19
N CYS A 972 15.98 26.87 53.95
CA CYS A 972 16.06 25.61 54.71
C CYS A 972 17.08 25.74 55.86
N ILE A 973 16.66 25.53 57.11
CA ILE A 973 17.54 25.34 58.28
C ILE A 973 17.54 23.88 58.73
N ASP A 974 18.50 23.44 59.55
CA ASP A 974 18.46 22.10 60.14
C ASP A 974 17.30 21.96 61.14
N ALA A 975 16.64 20.79 61.20
CA ALA A 975 15.51 20.59 62.09
C ALA A 975 15.86 20.72 63.59
N HIS A 976 17.14 20.64 63.98
CA HIS A 976 17.62 20.89 65.34
C HIS A 976 17.82 22.39 65.66
N LEU A 977 17.82 23.27 64.66
CA LEU A 977 17.90 24.72 64.88
C LEU A 977 16.52 25.36 65.15
N ARG A 978 15.44 24.64 64.91
CA ARG A 978 14.09 25.10 65.25
C ARG A 978 13.88 25.07 66.78
N CYS A 979 13.42 26.18 67.36
CA CYS A 979 13.20 26.33 68.81
C CYS A 979 14.47 26.16 69.67
N ASN A 980 15.64 26.60 69.17
CA ASN A 980 16.90 26.56 69.90
C ASN A 980 17.10 27.80 70.82
N GLY A 981 16.28 28.85 70.65
CA GLY A 981 16.38 30.13 71.38
C GLY A 981 17.20 31.22 70.66
N GLU A 982 17.76 30.92 69.49
CA GLU A 982 18.45 31.85 68.60
C GLU A 982 17.59 32.07 67.32
N VAL A 983 17.99 32.99 66.43
CA VAL A 983 17.20 33.32 65.23
C VAL A 983 18.02 32.95 64.00
N ASP A 984 17.73 31.79 63.44
CA ASP A 984 18.40 31.19 62.27
C ASP A 984 17.60 31.39 60.97
N CYS A 985 16.26 31.46 61.05
CA CYS A 985 15.39 31.94 59.97
C CYS A 985 15.32 33.48 59.94
N GLN A 986 15.51 34.10 58.77
CA GLN A 986 15.45 35.57 58.62
C GLN A 986 14.11 36.22 59.06
N ASP A 987 13.03 35.44 59.10
CA ASP A 987 11.66 35.87 59.41
C ASP A 987 11.22 35.56 60.86
N LYS A 988 12.04 34.82 61.64
CA LYS A 988 11.72 34.27 62.97
C LYS A 988 10.66 33.17 63.00
N SER A 989 10.43 32.47 61.88
CA SER A 989 9.46 31.35 61.80
C SER A 989 9.90 30.14 62.64
N ASP A 990 11.20 29.94 62.80
CA ASP A 990 11.88 28.93 63.63
C ASP A 990 11.54 28.98 65.12
N GLU A 991 11.57 30.18 65.70
CA GLU A 991 11.26 30.46 67.11
C GLU A 991 9.75 30.69 67.36
N SER A 992 8.92 30.55 66.33
CA SER A 992 7.49 30.73 66.46
C SER A 992 6.80 29.47 67.01
N TYR A 993 5.94 29.69 68.02
CA TYR A 993 4.97 28.70 68.53
C TYR A 993 5.53 27.43 69.19
N CYS A 994 6.64 27.51 69.92
CA CYS A 994 7.18 26.35 70.65
C CYS A 994 6.67 26.20 72.09
N GLU A 995 5.83 25.17 72.32
CA GLU A 995 5.57 24.60 73.65
C GLU A 995 6.57 23.47 73.92
N THR A 996 7.08 23.37 75.15
CA THR A 996 8.25 22.55 75.50
C THR A 996 7.99 21.04 75.37
N ILE A 997 8.57 20.39 74.35
CA ILE A 997 8.48 18.94 74.12
C ILE A 997 9.84 18.28 74.35
N CYS A 998 9.90 17.27 75.23
CA CYS A 998 11.13 16.48 75.43
C CYS A 998 11.34 15.41 74.32
N LEU A 999 12.59 15.23 73.92
CA LEU A 999 13.03 14.30 72.86
C LEU A 999 12.55 12.85 73.09
N GLN A 1000 12.21 12.13 72.01
CA GLN A 1000 11.55 10.81 72.02
C GLN A 1000 12.15 9.72 72.94
N ASN A 1001 13.44 9.77 73.27
CA ASN A 1001 14.12 8.82 74.16
C ASN A 1001 14.12 9.21 75.65
N HIS A 1002 13.47 10.31 76.02
CA HIS A 1002 13.32 10.78 77.39
C HIS A 1002 11.91 10.54 77.95
N PHE A 1003 11.83 10.42 79.28
CA PHE A 1003 10.62 10.35 80.09
C PHE A 1003 10.56 11.60 80.97
N GLN A 1004 9.37 12.16 81.16
CA GLN A 1004 9.17 13.39 81.93
C GLN A 1004 8.62 13.05 83.33
N CYS A 1005 9.39 13.39 84.37
CA CYS A 1005 8.94 13.33 85.77
C CYS A 1005 7.72 14.26 85.97
N ALA A 1006 6.89 13.99 86.98
CA ALA A 1006 5.67 14.79 87.22
C ALA A 1006 5.94 16.28 87.49
N ASN A 1007 7.15 16.63 87.94
CA ASN A 1007 7.62 18.00 88.12
C ASN A 1007 8.08 18.73 86.82
N GLY A 1008 8.09 18.05 85.67
CA GLY A 1008 8.48 18.60 84.37
C GLY A 1008 9.93 18.32 83.92
N GLN A 1009 10.81 17.81 84.80
CA GLN A 1009 12.17 17.39 84.47
C GLN A 1009 12.19 16.14 83.57
N CYS A 1010 13.11 16.08 82.59
CA CYS A 1010 13.20 14.94 81.67
C CYS A 1010 14.47 14.09 81.90
N ILE A 1011 14.27 12.79 82.16
CA ILE A 1011 15.29 11.74 82.33
C ILE A 1011 15.28 10.78 81.13
N LEU A 1012 16.23 9.85 80.96
CA LEU A 1012 16.17 8.89 79.85
C LEU A 1012 15.17 7.76 80.14
N LYS A 1013 14.44 7.27 79.13
CA LYS A 1013 13.47 6.15 79.27
C LYS A 1013 14.03 4.82 79.80
N LYS A 1014 15.37 4.69 79.88
CA LYS A 1014 16.06 3.55 80.49
C LYS A 1014 16.14 3.62 82.03
N GLN A 1015 15.92 4.82 82.60
CA GLN A 1015 15.94 5.16 84.04
C GLN A 1015 14.49 5.20 84.57
N GLN A 1016 13.61 4.37 84.02
CA GLN A 1016 12.22 4.25 84.44
C GLN A 1016 12.03 2.80 84.87
N CYS A 1017 11.71 2.57 86.14
CA CYS A 1017 11.61 1.25 86.75
C CYS A 1017 12.92 0.43 86.73
N ASP A 1018 14.08 1.05 86.95
CA ASP A 1018 15.37 0.36 87.13
C ASP A 1018 15.73 0.07 88.61
N SER A 1019 14.79 0.39 89.52
CA SER A 1019 14.88 0.29 90.98
C SER A 1019 15.73 1.36 91.68
N PHE A 1020 16.03 2.48 91.00
CA PHE A 1020 16.58 3.71 91.59
C PHE A 1020 15.68 4.92 91.28
N PRO A 1021 15.37 5.78 92.27
CA PRO A 1021 14.64 7.03 92.03
C PRO A 1021 15.60 8.12 91.51
N ASP A 1022 15.64 8.29 90.19
CA ASP A 1022 16.37 9.35 89.48
C ASP A 1022 15.51 10.62 89.28
N CYS A 1023 14.17 10.50 89.26
CA CYS A 1023 13.26 11.62 89.46
C CYS A 1023 13.30 12.07 90.95
N ILE A 1024 13.47 13.37 91.17
CA ILE A 1024 13.56 13.99 92.53
C ILE A 1024 12.29 13.73 93.38
N ASP A 1025 11.16 13.45 92.75
CA ASP A 1025 9.87 13.11 93.37
C ASP A 1025 9.52 11.61 93.36
N GLY A 1026 10.38 10.74 92.80
CA GLY A 1026 10.17 9.30 92.70
C GLY A 1026 9.09 8.86 91.69
N SER A 1027 8.67 9.73 90.76
CA SER A 1027 7.64 9.44 89.75
C SER A 1027 7.97 8.25 88.83
N ASP A 1028 9.25 7.95 88.67
CA ASP A 1028 9.84 6.92 87.81
C ASP A 1028 9.69 5.49 88.32
N GLU A 1029 9.64 5.29 89.63
CA GLU A 1029 9.49 3.98 90.29
C GLU A 1029 8.05 3.69 90.77
N LEU A 1030 7.15 4.67 90.66
CA LEU A 1030 5.83 4.63 91.31
C LEU A 1030 4.78 3.71 90.65
N PHE A 1031 5.03 3.15 89.46
CA PHE A 1031 4.03 2.33 88.75
C PHE A 1031 4.59 1.25 87.80
N CYS A 1032 5.37 0.30 88.33
CA CYS A 1032 5.78 -0.90 87.58
C CYS A 1032 5.38 -2.22 88.26
N ASP A 1033 4.45 -2.92 87.63
CA ASP A 1033 4.02 -4.29 87.98
C ASP A 1033 4.33 -5.27 86.83
N LYS A 1034 4.33 -6.57 87.10
CA LYS A 1034 4.91 -7.61 86.24
C LYS A 1034 3.89 -8.53 85.57
N THR A 1035 4.33 -9.05 84.43
CA THR A 1035 3.86 -10.23 83.69
C THR A 1035 2.70 -10.10 82.69
N LEU A 1036 2.97 -10.71 81.52
CA LEU A 1036 2.03 -11.24 80.52
C LEU A 1036 1.28 -10.29 79.58
N PHE A 1037 0.88 -10.89 78.46
CA PHE A 1037 0.13 -10.39 77.29
C PHE A 1037 0.88 -9.50 76.29
N THR A 1038 0.80 -9.95 75.03
CA THR A 1038 1.46 -9.36 73.87
C THR A 1038 0.51 -8.41 73.15
N GLU A 1039 0.94 -7.17 72.94
CA GLU A 1039 0.59 -6.27 71.82
C GLU A 1039 -0.90 -5.90 71.56
N LYS A 1040 -1.21 -4.58 71.67
CA LYS A 1040 -1.87 -3.71 70.66
C LYS A 1040 -2.73 -2.60 71.28
N ILE A 1041 -2.72 -1.41 70.64
CA ILE A 1041 -3.85 -0.52 70.26
C ILE A 1041 -3.22 0.75 69.63
N LYS A 1042 -3.53 1.23 68.41
CA LYS A 1042 -4.77 1.45 67.62
C LYS A 1042 -5.43 2.82 67.89
N SER A 1043 -5.89 3.48 66.82
CA SER A 1043 -7.32 3.89 66.70
C SER A 1043 -7.71 4.37 65.28
N SER A 1044 -8.46 3.51 64.59
CA SER A 1044 -9.55 3.89 63.67
C SER A 1044 -10.51 2.70 63.58
N ASP A 1045 -11.82 2.94 63.58
CA ASP A 1045 -12.89 1.93 63.75
C ASP A 1045 -13.09 1.06 62.48
N ASP A 1046 -13.51 -0.22 62.49
CA ASP A 1046 -14.67 -0.95 63.08
C ASP A 1046 -15.98 -0.78 62.23
N SER A 1047 -16.83 -1.78 61.97
CA SER A 1047 -17.04 -3.10 62.62
C SER A 1047 -17.62 -4.24 61.71
N GLY A 1048 -17.01 -5.44 61.73
CA GLY A 1048 -17.58 -6.81 61.53
C GLY A 1048 -18.33 -7.22 60.21
N PRO A 1049 -18.73 -8.52 60.04
CA PRO A 1049 -18.36 -9.73 60.80
C PRO A 1049 -18.04 -11.03 59.97
N HIS A 1050 -17.48 -12.04 60.65
CA HIS A 1050 -17.49 -13.51 60.38
C HIS A 1050 -16.76 -14.18 59.16
N SER A 1051 -15.63 -14.82 59.50
CA SER A 1051 -15.33 -16.27 59.34
C SER A 1051 -14.39 -16.81 58.22
N ASN A 1052 -13.68 -17.89 58.60
CA ASN A 1052 -13.07 -18.96 57.80
C ASN A 1052 -11.86 -18.70 56.88
N ALA A 1053 -10.68 -18.78 57.50
CA ALA A 1053 -9.41 -19.36 57.01
C ALA A 1053 -9.22 -19.67 55.50
N ILE A 1054 -8.29 -18.92 54.87
CA ILE A 1054 -7.34 -19.41 53.84
C ILE A 1054 -6.04 -18.58 53.99
N GLY A 1055 -4.93 -19.24 54.32
CA GLY A 1055 -3.60 -18.63 54.50
C GLY A 1055 -2.52 -18.96 53.45
N PRO A 1056 -2.51 -20.11 52.74
CA PRO A 1056 -1.32 -20.54 51.99
C PRO A 1056 -1.29 -20.16 50.49
N VAL A 1057 -2.23 -19.35 49.98
CA VAL A 1057 -2.44 -19.20 48.53
C VAL A 1057 -1.49 -18.22 47.84
N ILE A 1058 -1.18 -17.07 48.45
CA ILE A 1058 -0.43 -15.99 47.77
C ILE A 1058 1.03 -16.38 47.50
N GLY A 1059 1.68 -17.10 48.41
CA GLY A 1059 3.05 -17.60 48.19
C GLY A 1059 3.16 -18.65 47.07
N ILE A 1060 2.10 -19.41 46.82
CA ILE A 1060 2.03 -20.41 45.74
C ILE A 1060 1.89 -19.70 44.37
N ILE A 1061 1.09 -18.63 44.28
CA ILE A 1061 0.92 -17.86 43.04
C ILE A 1061 2.24 -17.20 42.60
N LEU A 1062 2.98 -16.59 43.53
CA LEU A 1062 4.29 -15.96 43.23
C LEU A 1062 5.35 -16.98 42.80
N THR A 1063 5.39 -18.17 43.41
CA THR A 1063 6.34 -19.22 43.00
C THR A 1063 5.96 -19.88 41.68
N LEU A 1064 4.66 -20.04 41.38
CA LEU A 1064 4.21 -20.54 40.08
C LEU A 1064 4.53 -19.57 38.93
N PHE A 1065 4.42 -18.25 39.13
CA PHE A 1065 4.77 -17.26 38.10
C PHE A 1065 6.26 -17.30 37.74
N VAL A 1066 7.15 -17.39 38.73
CA VAL A 1066 8.60 -17.47 38.51
C VAL A 1066 8.99 -18.81 37.85
N MET A 1067 8.40 -19.92 38.28
CA MET A 1067 8.63 -21.24 37.67
C MET A 1067 8.08 -21.30 36.22
N GLY A 1068 6.93 -20.69 35.95
CA GLY A 1068 6.35 -20.62 34.61
C GLY A 1068 7.22 -19.81 33.64
N GLY A 1069 7.73 -18.65 34.07
CA GLY A 1069 8.66 -17.85 33.29
C GLY A 1069 9.95 -18.61 32.95
N MET A 1070 10.55 -19.29 33.93
CA MET A 1070 11.75 -20.11 33.71
C MET A 1070 11.49 -21.31 32.78
N TYR A 1071 10.33 -21.95 32.89
CA TYR A 1071 9.93 -23.05 31.99
C TYR A 1071 9.82 -22.58 30.54
N PHE A 1072 9.20 -21.42 30.30
CA PHE A 1072 9.00 -20.86 28.95
C PHE A 1072 10.32 -20.46 28.27
N VAL A 1073 11.33 -20.04 29.04
CA VAL A 1073 12.68 -19.73 28.52
C VAL A 1073 13.49 -21.00 28.25
N CYS A 1074 13.50 -21.96 29.17
CA CYS A 1074 14.23 -23.23 28.98
C CYS A 1074 13.69 -24.06 27.81
N GLN A 1075 12.41 -23.94 27.45
CA GLN A 1075 11.84 -24.72 26.34
C GLN A 1075 12.25 -24.23 24.93
N ARG A 1076 13.00 -23.12 24.82
CA ARG A 1076 13.48 -22.57 23.53
C ARG A 1076 15.00 -22.61 23.31
N VAL A 1077 15.79 -23.05 24.29
CA VAL A 1077 17.27 -23.02 24.20
C VAL A 1077 17.89 -24.29 24.77
N VAL A 1078 18.42 -25.16 23.87
CA VAL A 1078 19.27 -26.35 24.17
C VAL A 1078 18.53 -27.51 24.89
N CYS A 1079 18.52 -28.77 24.45
CA CYS A 1079 19.15 -29.45 23.29
C CYS A 1079 18.45 -30.80 22.99
N GLN A 1080 18.60 -31.35 21.77
CA GLN A 1080 18.71 -32.81 21.58
C GLN A 1080 19.67 -33.20 20.44
N ARG A 1081 20.59 -34.13 20.76
CA ARG A 1081 21.30 -35.05 19.85
C ARG A 1081 21.61 -36.33 20.64
N TYR A 1082 21.90 -37.43 19.93
CA TYR A 1082 21.93 -38.85 20.39
C TYR A 1082 20.52 -39.46 20.58
N ALA A 1083 19.99 -40.39 19.78
CA ALA A 1083 20.49 -41.62 19.11
C ALA A 1083 20.62 -42.84 20.05
N GLY A 1084 20.16 -44.06 19.72
CA GLY A 1084 19.49 -44.62 18.51
C GLY A 1084 18.55 -45.78 18.91
N PRO A 1085 18.42 -46.93 18.18
CA PRO A 1085 19.20 -47.42 17.03
C PRO A 1085 18.36 -47.94 15.82
N ASN A 1086 19.06 -48.51 14.82
CA ASN A 1086 18.60 -49.30 13.64
C ASN A 1086 18.02 -48.52 12.44
N GLY A 1087 18.73 -48.56 11.30
CA GLY A 1087 18.30 -48.10 9.95
C GLY A 1087 18.17 -49.28 8.96
N PRO A 1088 18.41 -49.14 7.62
CA PRO A 1088 19.06 -48.03 6.90
C PRO A 1088 18.27 -47.51 5.66
N PHE A 1089 18.97 -46.86 4.70
CA PHE A 1089 18.56 -46.23 3.41
C PHE A 1089 18.28 -44.70 3.46
N PRO A 1090 18.51 -43.94 2.35
CA PRO A 1090 19.36 -42.74 2.44
C PRO A 1090 18.72 -41.40 1.98
N HIS A 1091 19.45 -40.32 2.34
CA HIS A 1091 19.58 -38.98 1.75
C HIS A 1091 18.68 -38.59 0.54
N GLU A 1092 18.06 -37.41 0.48
CA GLU A 1092 18.16 -36.24 1.38
C GLU A 1092 16.87 -35.38 1.41
N TYR A 1093 16.81 -34.39 2.30
CA TYR A 1093 15.56 -33.73 2.72
C TYR A 1093 15.35 -32.31 2.19
N VAL A 1094 14.09 -31.93 2.00
CA VAL A 1094 13.65 -30.55 1.73
C VAL A 1094 13.51 -29.77 3.04
N SER A 1095 14.11 -28.58 3.13
CA SER A 1095 13.50 -27.40 3.79
C SER A 1095 14.27 -26.12 3.45
N GLY A 1096 13.57 -24.99 3.35
CA GLY A 1096 14.18 -23.68 3.09
C GLY A 1096 13.19 -22.53 3.25
N THR A 1097 13.49 -21.61 4.16
CA THR A 1097 12.85 -20.28 4.31
C THR A 1097 13.91 -19.27 4.79
N PRO A 1098 13.60 -17.97 4.77
CA PRO A 1098 14.20 -17.02 3.84
C PRO A 1098 15.62 -16.58 4.23
N HIS A 1099 16.55 -16.58 3.27
CA HIS A 1099 17.90 -16.06 3.45
C HIS A 1099 18.07 -14.65 2.89
N VAL A 1100 18.60 -13.75 3.72
CA VAL A 1100 19.23 -12.50 3.28
C VAL A 1100 20.58 -12.83 2.64
N PRO A 1101 20.87 -12.41 1.40
CA PRO A 1101 22.15 -12.67 0.76
C PRO A 1101 23.17 -11.56 1.06
N LEU A 1102 24.03 -11.80 2.06
CA LEU A 1102 25.32 -11.11 2.19
C LEU A 1102 26.46 -12.13 2.05
N ASN A 1103 27.11 -12.13 0.89
CA ASN A 1103 28.58 -12.09 0.72
C ASN A 1103 28.99 -12.55 -0.69
N PHE A 1104 29.78 -11.72 -1.37
CA PHE A 1104 30.77 -12.18 -2.33
C PHE A 1104 32.15 -12.12 -1.65
N ILE A 1105 32.98 -13.15 -1.86
CA ILE A 1105 34.38 -13.18 -1.39
C ILE A 1105 35.29 -13.31 -2.61
N ALA A 1106 36.31 -12.46 -2.67
CA ALA A 1106 37.31 -12.44 -3.74
C ALA A 1106 38.23 -13.67 -3.72
N PRO A 1107 38.80 -14.09 -4.87
CA PRO A 1107 39.62 -15.30 -4.96
C PRO A 1107 40.96 -15.14 -4.24
N GLY A 1108 41.38 -16.18 -3.51
CA GLY A 1108 42.69 -16.21 -2.85
C GLY A 1108 43.84 -16.53 -3.80
N SER A 1109 45.01 -15.93 -3.55
CA SER A 1109 46.29 -16.35 -4.12
C SER A 1109 47.29 -16.69 -2.99
N SER A 1110 48.27 -17.53 -3.30
CA SER A 1110 49.13 -18.21 -2.33
C SER A 1110 50.24 -17.34 -1.73
N GLN A 1111 50.63 -17.62 -0.46
CA GLN A 1111 51.97 -18.15 -0.14
C GLN A 1111 52.13 -18.66 1.32
N HIS A 1112 53.28 -19.29 1.60
CA HIS A 1112 53.58 -20.04 2.83
C HIS A 1112 53.95 -19.17 4.04
N GLY A 1113 53.67 -19.65 5.27
CA GLY A 1113 54.22 -19.10 6.53
C GLY A 1113 53.95 -19.99 7.75
N THR A 1114 55.00 -20.45 8.45
CA THR A 1114 54.94 -21.56 9.43
C THR A 1114 54.73 -21.17 10.90
N PHE A 1115 53.79 -21.87 11.55
CA PHE A 1115 53.80 -22.38 12.94
C PHE A 1115 53.80 -21.44 14.18
N THR A 1116 53.05 -21.90 15.22
CA THR A 1116 52.98 -21.45 16.64
C THR A 1116 52.40 -20.04 16.91
N GLY A 1117 51.69 -19.79 18.02
CA GLY A 1117 51.11 -20.72 19.00
C GLY A 1117 50.73 -20.08 20.36
N ILE A 1118 49.68 -20.63 21.00
CA ILE A 1118 49.41 -20.60 22.47
C ILE A 1118 48.88 -19.30 23.13
N SER A 1119 47.55 -19.27 23.29
CA SER A 1119 46.73 -18.90 24.48
C SER A 1119 46.73 -17.51 25.14
N CYS A 1120 45.50 -17.03 25.39
CA CYS A 1120 44.95 -16.52 26.67
C CYS A 1120 45.76 -15.54 27.56
N GLY A 1121 45.20 -14.33 27.75
CA GLY A 1121 45.48 -13.43 28.88
C GLY A 1121 44.40 -12.35 29.01
N LYS A 1122 43.96 -12.02 30.23
CA LYS A 1122 42.93 -10.99 30.49
C LYS A 1122 43.53 -9.69 31.06
N SER A 1123 42.71 -8.64 30.99
CA SER A 1123 42.61 -7.49 31.92
C SER A 1123 43.73 -6.44 31.99
N MET A 1124 43.34 -5.19 31.70
CA MET A 1124 43.54 -3.94 32.47
C MET A 1124 44.84 -3.75 33.27
N ILE A 1125 45.51 -2.61 33.05
CA ILE A 1125 45.61 -1.50 34.03
C ILE A 1125 46.10 -0.22 33.33
N SER A 1126 45.84 0.95 33.93
CA SER A 1126 46.01 2.28 33.33
C SER A 1126 47.32 2.99 33.71
N SER A 1127 47.69 3.95 32.86
CA SER A 1127 48.24 5.28 33.21
C SER A 1127 49.73 5.50 33.55
N MET A 1128 50.12 6.76 33.34
CA MET A 1128 51.35 7.49 33.71
C MET A 1128 52.63 7.19 32.89
N SER A 1129 53.53 8.13 32.52
CA SER A 1129 53.60 9.61 32.32
C SER A 1129 55.03 10.10 32.67
N LEU A 1130 55.36 11.40 32.44
CA LEU A 1130 56.51 12.18 32.97
C LEU A 1130 57.88 12.05 32.23
N MET A 1131 58.69 13.10 32.02
CA MET A 1131 58.47 14.58 32.09
C MET A 1131 59.64 15.42 31.50
N GLY A 1132 59.38 16.72 31.24
CA GLY A 1132 60.35 17.86 31.31
C GLY A 1132 60.37 18.75 30.06
N GLY A 1133 60.34 20.10 30.08
CA GLY A 1133 60.28 21.16 31.13
C GLY A 1133 60.53 22.55 30.45
N SER A 1134 60.55 23.75 31.08
CA SER A 1134 60.26 24.25 32.44
C SER A 1134 60.28 25.82 32.45
N SER A 1135 59.87 26.49 33.55
CA SER A 1135 59.85 27.97 33.82
C SER A 1135 58.84 28.84 32.99
N GLY A 1136 58.29 29.97 33.46
CA GLY A 1136 58.38 30.72 34.73
C GLY A 1136 57.30 31.86 34.84
N ALA A 1137 57.16 32.51 36.01
CA ALA A 1137 56.06 33.47 36.37
C ALA A 1137 56.47 34.98 36.19
N PRO A 1138 55.68 36.06 36.53
CA PRO A 1138 54.45 36.14 37.37
C PRO A 1138 53.38 37.28 37.13
N LEU A 1139 52.34 37.32 38.01
CA LEU A 1139 51.43 38.44 38.45
C LEU A 1139 50.28 39.04 37.58
N TYR A 1140 49.03 38.94 38.10
CA TYR A 1140 47.88 39.92 38.12
C TYR A 1140 47.21 40.38 36.78
N ASP A 1141 45.89 40.67 36.67
CA ASP A 1141 44.75 40.57 37.61
C ASP A 1141 43.35 40.41 36.91
N ARG A 1142 42.34 40.16 37.75
CA ARG A 1142 40.87 40.00 37.71
C ARG A 1142 39.90 40.78 36.77
N ASN A 1143 38.67 40.24 36.76
CA ASN A 1143 37.32 40.83 36.59
C ASN A 1143 36.84 41.13 35.14
N HIS A 1144 35.64 40.72 34.66
CA HIS A 1144 34.21 40.84 35.09
C HIS A 1144 33.49 42.10 34.56
N VAL A 1145 32.14 42.05 34.57
CA VAL A 1145 31.12 43.13 34.48
C VAL A 1145 30.46 43.39 33.10
N THR A 1146 29.32 42.71 32.90
CA THR A 1146 27.98 43.16 32.39
C THR A 1146 27.82 44.18 31.25
N GLY A 1147 26.68 44.09 30.51
CA GLY A 1147 26.38 45.02 29.40
C GLY A 1147 24.91 45.10 28.91
N ALA A 1148 23.94 44.80 29.77
CA ALA A 1148 22.51 44.64 29.45
C ALA A 1148 21.81 45.70 28.55
N SER A 1149 20.81 45.20 27.81
CA SER A 1149 19.48 45.82 27.61
C SER A 1149 19.26 47.06 26.69
N SER A 1150 18.57 46.78 25.57
CA SER A 1150 17.19 47.27 25.28
C SER A 1150 16.89 48.74 24.89
N SER A 1151 16.11 48.87 23.80
CA SER A 1151 15.01 49.84 23.54
C SER A 1151 15.17 51.02 22.56
N SER A 1152 14.15 51.13 21.71
CA SER A 1152 13.43 52.36 21.29
C SER A 1152 13.98 53.34 20.21
N SER A 1153 13.25 53.34 19.08
CA SER A 1153 12.51 54.51 18.55
C SER A 1153 13.20 55.66 17.77
N SER A 1154 13.28 55.45 16.45
CA SER A 1154 12.64 56.29 15.39
C SER A 1154 12.89 57.82 15.27
N SER A 1155 13.56 58.19 14.17
CA SER A 1155 13.10 59.12 13.09
C SER A 1155 12.69 60.59 13.38
N THR A 1156 13.30 61.53 12.64
CA THR A 1156 12.70 62.85 12.28
C THR A 1156 13.08 63.28 10.84
N LYS A 1157 12.40 64.30 10.28
CA LYS A 1157 12.38 64.62 8.82
C LYS A 1157 12.04 66.09 8.53
N ALA A 1158 12.72 66.72 7.57
CA ALA A 1158 12.42 68.04 6.93
C ALA A 1158 13.23 68.15 5.61
N THR A 1159 13.06 69.07 4.64
CA THR A 1159 12.09 70.15 4.31
C THR A 1159 11.94 70.17 2.76
N PHE A 1160 11.68 71.19 1.91
CA PHE A 1160 11.27 72.62 1.90
C PHE A 1160 10.66 72.94 0.50
N TYR A 1161 9.84 73.99 0.33
CA TYR A 1161 9.38 74.54 -0.98
C TYR A 1161 8.73 75.93 -0.80
N PRO A 1162 8.70 76.78 -1.86
CA PRO A 1162 7.43 77.38 -2.34
C PRO A 1162 7.36 77.34 -3.89
N GLN A 1163 6.22 77.43 -4.58
CA GLN A 1163 5.09 78.39 -4.63
C GLN A 1163 3.89 77.67 -5.34
N LEU A 1164 2.62 78.08 -5.49
CA LEU A 1164 1.56 79.03 -5.00
C LEU A 1164 0.25 78.43 -5.68
N GLU A 1165 -1.03 78.59 -5.35
CA GLU A 1165 -1.91 79.25 -4.34
C GLU A 1165 -3.33 78.62 -4.53
N TRP A 1166 -4.38 78.70 -3.68
CA TRP A 1166 -4.66 79.33 -2.37
C TRP A 1166 -5.93 78.68 -1.71
N TRP A 1167 -6.56 79.35 -0.74
CA TRP A 1167 -7.96 79.19 -0.27
C TRP A 1167 -8.50 77.84 0.28
N ASN A 1168 -8.28 77.62 1.59
CA ASN A 1168 -9.23 77.23 2.67
C ASN A 1168 -10.60 76.56 2.32
N LEU A 1169 -11.11 75.56 3.07
CA LEU A 1169 -11.45 75.63 4.50
C LEU A 1169 -11.69 74.23 5.18
N ARG A 1170 -11.19 74.04 6.42
CA ARG A 1170 -11.78 73.30 7.60
C ARG A 1170 -12.26 71.81 7.50
N THR A 1171 -12.46 71.00 8.56
CA THR A 1171 -11.81 70.74 9.90
C THR A 1171 -12.43 69.47 10.55
N GLY A 1172 -11.62 68.54 11.09
CA GLY A 1172 -11.82 67.94 12.44
C GLY A 1172 -12.65 66.64 12.70
N LYS A 1173 -11.94 65.65 13.31
CA LYS A 1173 -12.36 64.71 14.41
C LYS A 1173 -13.49 63.64 14.21
N PRO A 1174 -13.62 62.63 15.14
CA PRO A 1174 -14.25 61.32 14.85
C PRO A 1174 -15.41 60.84 15.78
N TYR A 1175 -15.92 59.62 15.50
CA TYR A 1175 -16.75 58.70 16.32
C TYR A 1175 -18.28 58.96 16.52
N LEU A 1176 -18.99 57.84 16.79
CA LEU A 1176 -20.31 57.63 17.47
C LEU A 1176 -21.68 57.69 16.71
N ILE A 1177 -22.32 56.50 16.63
CA ILE A 1177 -23.71 56.12 17.07
C ILE A 1177 -25.00 56.55 16.30
N ARG A 1178 -25.77 55.50 15.91
CA ARG A 1178 -27.26 55.31 15.73
C ARG A 1178 -28.14 56.35 15.01
N GLY A 1179 -28.95 55.89 14.04
CA GLY A 1179 -30.17 56.54 13.55
C GLY A 1179 -30.99 55.64 12.60
N ILE A 1180 -32.32 55.56 12.77
CA ILE A 1180 -33.24 54.54 12.19
C ILE A 1180 -34.57 55.25 11.87
N ALA A 1181 -35.35 55.00 10.80
CA ALA A 1181 -35.21 54.32 9.48
C ALA A 1181 -36.43 54.85 8.63
N PRO A 1182 -37.25 54.11 7.83
CA PRO A 1182 -37.19 52.80 7.13
C PRO A 1182 -37.51 52.98 5.61
N PRO A 1183 -38.18 52.04 4.87
CA PRO A 1183 -37.65 50.77 4.34
C PRO A 1183 -37.78 50.60 2.80
N THR A 1184 -37.05 49.65 2.19
CA THR A 1184 -37.56 48.66 1.19
C THR A 1184 -36.49 47.63 0.75
N THR A 1185 -36.95 46.53 0.15
CA THR A 1185 -36.27 45.26 -0.26
C THR A 1185 -35.54 45.30 -1.62
N PRO A 1186 -34.79 44.25 -2.07
CA PRO A 1186 -33.97 43.20 -1.41
C PRO A 1186 -32.55 42.97 -2.06
N CYS A 1187 -31.75 41.99 -1.55
CA CYS A 1187 -30.36 41.61 -1.96
C CYS A 1187 -30.30 40.38 -2.93
N SER A 1188 -29.20 39.90 -3.57
CA SER A 1188 -27.75 40.23 -3.73
C SER A 1188 -26.71 39.20 -3.18
N THR A 1189 -25.83 38.69 -4.09
CA THR A 1189 -24.36 38.35 -3.99
C THR A 1189 -23.72 37.36 -2.97
N ASP A 1190 -23.04 36.34 -3.52
CA ASP A 1190 -21.59 35.94 -3.43
C ASP A 1190 -20.77 35.69 -2.11
N VAL A 1191 -19.75 34.80 -2.25
CA VAL A 1191 -18.43 34.65 -1.54
C VAL A 1191 -18.25 33.66 -0.33
N CYS A 1192 -17.30 32.72 -0.52
CA CYS A 1192 -16.34 31.95 0.34
C CYS A 1192 -16.56 31.41 1.79
N ASP A 1193 -15.96 30.21 1.97
CA ASP A 1193 -15.17 29.63 3.09
C ASP A 1193 -15.73 29.11 4.46
N SER A 1194 -15.19 27.93 4.83
CA SER A 1194 -14.93 27.33 6.16
C SER A 1194 -16.05 26.75 7.06
N ASP A 1195 -16.15 25.41 7.01
CA ASP A 1195 -16.16 24.41 8.12
C ASP A 1195 -17.23 24.32 9.26
N TYR A 1196 -17.28 23.10 9.82
CA TYR A 1196 -17.93 22.59 11.04
C TYR A 1196 -19.47 22.34 11.13
N THR A 1197 -19.83 21.08 10.80
CA THR A 1197 -20.69 20.13 11.57
C THR A 1197 -22.22 19.98 11.37
N THR A 1198 -22.65 18.71 11.61
CA THR A 1198 -24.01 18.17 11.88
C THR A 1198 -25.06 18.02 10.74
N SER A 1199 -24.99 16.85 10.08
CA SER A 1199 -26.10 15.89 9.89
C SER A 1199 -27.56 16.35 9.61
N ARG A 1200 -28.12 15.97 8.43
CA ARG A 1200 -29.37 15.17 8.34
C ARG A 1200 -29.79 14.71 6.92
N TRP A 1201 -29.79 13.40 6.72
CA TRP A 1201 -30.92 12.58 6.23
C TRP A 1201 -32.07 13.23 5.43
N LYS A 1202 -32.13 12.94 4.12
CA LYS A 1202 -33.21 12.20 3.37
C LYS A 1202 -33.11 12.55 1.87
N ALA A 1203 -32.91 11.60 0.95
CA ALA A 1203 -33.77 10.46 0.56
C ALA A 1203 -34.96 10.87 -0.32
N ASN A 1204 -34.86 10.57 -1.62
CA ASN A 1204 -35.98 10.64 -2.56
C ASN A 1204 -37.10 9.67 -2.14
N LYS A 1205 -38.36 10.07 -2.33
CA LYS A 1205 -39.46 9.11 -2.45
C LYS A 1205 -40.43 9.58 -3.52
N TYR A 1206 -40.92 8.64 -4.32
CA TYR A 1206 -42.04 8.84 -5.22
C TYR A 1206 -43.28 9.28 -4.45
N TYR A 1207 -44.13 10.07 -5.11
CA TYR A 1207 -45.53 10.22 -4.76
C TYR A 1207 -46.36 10.32 -6.06
N ILE A 1208 -47.45 9.56 -6.10
CA ILE A 1208 -48.55 9.71 -7.05
C ILE A 1208 -49.81 9.74 -6.20
N ASP A 1209 -50.71 10.67 -6.46
CA ASP A 1209 -52.13 10.41 -6.23
C ASP A 1209 -53.02 11.28 -7.14
N LEU A 1210 -54.24 10.81 -7.39
CA LEU A 1210 -55.07 11.21 -8.55
C LEU A 1210 -55.90 12.50 -8.36
N ASN A 1211 -56.25 13.16 -9.48
CA ASN A 1211 -57.64 13.17 -10.02
C ASN A 1211 -57.86 14.18 -11.17
N SER A 1212 -58.38 13.73 -12.33
CA SER A 1212 -59.63 14.25 -12.97
C SER A 1212 -59.86 13.73 -14.42
N ASP A 1213 -60.83 12.83 -14.58
CA ASP A 1213 -61.80 12.63 -15.68
C ASP A 1213 -61.51 12.76 -17.21
N SER A 1214 -62.24 11.91 -17.95
CA SER A 1214 -62.77 12.01 -19.33
C SER A 1214 -62.06 11.35 -20.55
N ASP A 1215 -62.66 10.22 -20.96
CA ASP A 1215 -62.58 9.41 -22.22
C ASP A 1215 -63.20 10.12 -23.47
N PRO A 1216 -63.26 9.53 -24.71
CA PRO A 1216 -62.88 8.16 -25.16
C PRO A 1216 -62.08 7.98 -26.49
N TYR A 1217 -61.40 6.82 -26.58
CA TYR A 1217 -61.22 5.85 -27.70
C TYR A 1217 -61.79 6.09 -29.14
N PRO A 1218 -61.15 5.58 -30.24
CA PRO A 1218 -61.15 4.13 -30.60
C PRO A 1218 -59.81 3.60 -31.28
N PRO A 1219 -59.73 2.56 -32.16
CA PRO A 1219 -58.91 1.35 -31.85
C PRO A 1219 -57.90 0.82 -32.94
N PRO A 1220 -57.09 -0.23 -32.63
CA PRO A 1220 -56.30 -1.06 -33.60
C PRO A 1220 -57.21 -2.01 -34.44
N PRO A 1221 -56.77 -2.77 -35.50
CA PRO A 1221 -55.50 -3.54 -35.62
C PRO A 1221 -54.88 -3.81 -37.04
N THR A 1222 -53.98 -4.80 -37.10
CA THR A 1222 -53.22 -5.51 -38.18
C THR A 1222 -54.03 -6.11 -39.38
N PRO A 1223 -53.41 -6.73 -40.45
CA PRO A 1223 -52.11 -6.52 -41.16
C PRO A 1223 -52.19 -6.67 -42.73
N ARG A 1224 -51.02 -6.76 -43.41
CA ARG A 1224 -50.69 -7.50 -44.68
C ARG A 1224 -50.81 -6.82 -46.09
N SER A 1225 -49.66 -6.78 -46.78
CA SER A 1225 -49.37 -7.07 -48.22
C SER A 1225 -49.87 -6.26 -49.45
N GLN A 1226 -48.88 -5.86 -50.27
CA GLN A 1226 -48.76 -5.96 -51.76
C GLN A 1226 -49.30 -4.89 -52.75
N TYR A 1227 -48.51 -4.72 -53.84
CA TYR A 1227 -48.63 -3.90 -55.07
C TYR A 1227 -48.74 -2.35 -54.88
N MET A 1228 -47.96 -1.48 -55.57
CA MET A 1228 -47.86 -1.17 -57.03
C MET A 1228 -49.23 -0.78 -57.62
N SER A 1229 -49.45 0.35 -58.32
CA SER A 1229 -48.61 1.18 -59.23
C SER A 1229 -49.23 2.60 -59.33
N ALA A 1230 -48.86 3.55 -60.20
CA ALA A 1230 -47.58 4.13 -60.65
C ALA A 1230 -47.94 5.20 -61.74
N GLU A 1231 -47.28 6.36 -61.77
CA GLU A 1231 -47.22 7.34 -62.90
C GLU A 1231 -46.39 8.56 -62.42
N GLU A 1232 -45.45 9.16 -63.18
CA GLU A 1232 -44.80 8.74 -64.42
C GLU A 1232 -43.43 9.46 -64.62
N SER A 1233 -42.72 9.15 -65.73
CA SER A 1233 -41.51 9.77 -66.29
C SER A 1233 -40.09 9.31 -65.80
N CYS A 1234 -39.17 9.27 -66.77
CA CYS A 1234 -37.85 8.59 -66.82
C CYS A 1234 -37.19 8.88 -68.20
N PRO A 1235 -35.99 8.38 -68.59
CA PRO A 1235 -34.75 7.97 -67.91
C PRO A 1235 -33.52 8.71 -68.57
N PRO A 1236 -32.26 8.20 -68.75
CA PRO A 1236 -31.49 7.06 -68.17
C PRO A 1236 -30.07 7.41 -67.63
N SER A 1237 -29.30 6.35 -67.31
CA SER A 1237 -27.93 6.21 -66.75
C SER A 1237 -26.76 6.80 -67.61
N PRO A 1238 -25.46 6.86 -67.16
CA PRO A 1238 -24.71 5.86 -66.35
C PRO A 1238 -23.78 6.43 -65.23
N ALA A 1239 -22.74 5.68 -64.83
CA ALA A 1239 -21.91 5.89 -63.62
C ALA A 1239 -20.40 6.09 -63.91
N THR A 1240 -19.60 6.16 -62.82
CA THR A 1240 -18.11 6.01 -62.67
C THR A 1240 -17.24 7.25 -62.41
N GLU A 1241 -16.10 6.97 -61.75
CA GLU A 1241 -14.85 7.75 -61.55
C GLU A 1241 -14.68 8.68 -60.31
N ARG A 1242 -13.39 8.87 -59.97
CA ARG A 1242 -12.83 9.25 -58.65
C ARG A 1242 -12.43 10.74 -58.57
N SER A 1243 -12.29 11.22 -57.31
CA SER A 1243 -11.35 12.29 -56.88
C SER A 1243 -11.65 13.73 -57.35
N TYR A 1244 -11.12 14.83 -56.76
CA TYR A 1244 -9.96 15.01 -55.87
C TYR A 1244 -10.10 16.28 -54.98
N PHE A 1245 -9.29 16.35 -53.92
CA PHE A 1245 -8.83 17.55 -53.16
C PHE A 1245 -9.80 18.47 -52.40
N HIS A 1246 -9.48 18.67 -51.11
CA HIS A 1246 -9.63 19.94 -50.40
C HIS A 1246 -8.26 20.66 -50.29
N LEU A 1247 -8.26 21.97 -50.05
CA LEU A 1247 -7.10 22.87 -50.25
C LEU A 1247 -6.31 23.25 -48.98
N TYR A 1248 -5.06 23.65 -49.22
CA TYR A 1248 -4.06 24.12 -48.25
C TYR A 1248 -4.30 25.55 -47.71
N PRO A 1249 -3.75 25.90 -46.53
CA PRO A 1249 -3.41 27.27 -46.12
C PRO A 1249 -2.16 27.82 -46.86
N PRO A 1250 -1.87 29.13 -46.80
CA PRO A 1250 -0.96 29.82 -47.74
C PRO A 1250 0.57 29.62 -47.51
N PRO A 1251 1.41 29.93 -48.52
CA PRO A 1251 2.82 29.53 -48.57
C PRO A 1251 3.83 30.56 -48.02
N PRO A 1252 5.08 30.13 -47.72
CA PRO A 1252 6.22 31.02 -47.54
C PRO A 1252 6.79 31.53 -48.88
N SER A 1253 7.40 32.71 -48.87
CA SER A 1253 8.19 33.28 -49.99
C SER A 1253 9.71 33.11 -49.76
N PRO A 1254 10.53 32.92 -50.81
CA PRO A 1254 11.95 32.53 -50.67
C PRO A 1254 12.95 33.72 -50.69
N CYS A 1255 14.24 33.36 -50.76
CA CYS A 1255 15.46 34.18 -50.90
C CYS A 1255 16.11 34.67 -49.58
N THR A 1256 17.44 34.57 -49.36
CA THR A 1256 18.52 33.94 -50.15
C THR A 1256 19.78 33.69 -49.28
N ASP A 1257 20.61 32.74 -49.75
CA ASP A 1257 22.07 32.62 -49.59
C ASP A 1257 22.77 32.33 -48.24
N SER A 1258 23.78 31.46 -48.36
CA SER A 1258 25.03 31.37 -47.56
C SER A 1258 24.99 30.86 -46.11
N SER A 1259 24.75 29.56 -45.95
CA SER A 1259 25.74 28.63 -45.33
C SER A 1259 25.42 27.18 -45.67
#